data_AF-A0A8T3ZNW0-F1
#
_entry.id   AF-A0A8T3ZNW0-F1
#
_cell.length_a   1.000
_cell.length_b   1.000
_cell.length_c   1.000
_cell.angle_alpha   90.00
_cell.angle_beta   90.00
_cell.angle_gamma   90.00
#
_symmetry.space_group_name_H-M   'P 1'
#
loop_
_entity.id
_entity.type
_entity.pdbx_description
1 polymer ?
#
loop_
_entity_poly.entity_id
_entity_poly.type
_entity_poly.pdbx_seq_one_letter_code
_entity_poly.pdbx_strand_id
1 'polypeptide(L)'
;MDRYPLEILSKTIWQKKLPVTTKPEPKKPKRIEKLQLANPGKQFKGNLLNFQREGLDFLIKSSGNALLADEMGLGKCLVGTSVIETIDGQVQIQDLWEKSSLTEQNGDESWGQLATPIIVSSFDGERISGKKVDRIFRQKINENLIKVTLWDGSDVECTGRHRFLTPDGWKTASELNVKDKVAVPATTPHIGKNDLDNTEKTNAKSVISTASKTSNGLICLVTNNLESIHWCPIKTIEQRKFAGYVYDLSVPETHNYIANGIISHNTVETLSYIGTEQGTFPALIVAPLVTLNNWQREIEKFLKLKSRNGRLIDDKPPTSTIIRVGKSEDLGKYDFYIINYELLFKRYKDLAKLNLKTIVCDEVQNLRSKTTQKYHAIKKLSALESIKYRIGLSGTPIYNRGSEIWPIVDILRPGLLGSFKEFCEYFCYINEKGKAIVLENKRESLRNMLQKHVMLRRKKTDVLQELKEKIRHKEIIDADINYYNKELEKIWKKLEDDRKAAQNAFDASTAYQRAIQSERQVAGVAKLPHVINFVKNIMEIEESVVVFCHHKAIHSLLHQALAEFKPASIIGGQSDKERQNSIDTFQNGETKLMIAGLRAGNVGINLTRAKYVIFAELDWSPAIHLQAEDRLHRIGQKSTVFAYYLMGNGTLDEHVARVLVDKSYEIDAIMDNKVESFENKEKAELILAQIHDKIRSITG
;
A
#
# COMPACT_ATOMS: atom_id res chain seq x y z
N MET A 1 -5.21 -37.75 -45.33
CA MET A 1 -3.95 -38.21 -45.98
C MET A 1 -4.09 -39.72 -46.13
N ASP A 2 -5.07 -40.15 -46.93
CA ASP A 2 -5.59 -41.53 -46.86
C ASP A 2 -5.34 -42.28 -48.15
N ARG A 3 -4.08 -42.34 -48.60
CA ARG A 3 -3.74 -43.07 -49.84
C ARG A 3 -2.58 -44.07 -49.74
N TYR A 4 -1.86 -44.16 -48.63
CA TYR A 4 -0.87 -45.21 -48.43
C TYR A 4 -0.74 -45.54 -46.93
N PRO A 5 -1.15 -46.73 -46.46
CA PRO A 5 -0.80 -47.16 -45.11
C PRO A 5 0.69 -47.47 -45.09
N LEU A 6 1.50 -46.55 -44.56
CA LEU A 6 2.92 -46.79 -44.34
C LEU A 6 3.05 -47.74 -43.14
N GLU A 7 3.48 -48.97 -43.41
CA GLU A 7 3.74 -49.96 -42.38
C GLU A 7 5.16 -49.78 -41.82
N ILE A 8 5.28 -49.60 -40.50
CA ILE A 8 6.58 -49.47 -39.84
C ILE A 8 7.21 -50.86 -39.75
N LEU A 9 8.06 -51.21 -40.71
CA LEU A 9 8.74 -52.51 -40.81
C LEU A 9 9.64 -52.83 -39.61
N SER A 10 10.11 -51.82 -38.87
CA SER A 10 10.86 -52.02 -37.62
C SER A 10 10.73 -50.81 -36.71
N LYS A 11 10.00 -50.97 -35.60
CA LYS A 11 9.86 -49.94 -34.56
C LYS A 11 11.22 -49.51 -33.99
N THR A 12 12.17 -50.43 -33.91
CA THR A 12 13.51 -50.20 -33.36
C THR A 12 14.35 -49.29 -34.25
N ILE A 13 14.26 -49.45 -35.58
CA ILE A 13 14.97 -48.59 -36.54
C ILE A 13 14.29 -47.22 -36.61
N TRP A 14 12.95 -47.17 -36.55
CA TRP A 14 12.18 -45.93 -36.51
C TRP A 14 12.53 -45.08 -35.28
N GLN A 15 12.62 -45.71 -34.10
CA GLN A 15 13.02 -45.04 -32.86
C GLN A 15 14.47 -44.53 -32.89
N LYS A 16 15.39 -45.24 -33.56
CA LYS A 16 16.79 -44.79 -33.74
C LYS A 16 16.94 -43.61 -34.72
N LYS A 17 16.00 -43.44 -35.66
CA LYS A 17 16.01 -42.34 -36.65
C LYS A 17 15.20 -41.12 -36.25
N LEU A 18 14.42 -41.18 -35.17
CA LEU A 18 13.81 -39.98 -34.59
C LEU A 18 14.96 -39.05 -34.17
N PRO A 19 15.03 -37.82 -34.70
CA PRO A 19 15.99 -36.85 -34.19
C PRO A 19 15.74 -36.75 -32.70
N VAL A 20 16.80 -36.96 -31.90
CA VAL A 20 16.76 -36.65 -30.48
C VAL A 20 16.52 -35.16 -30.40
N THR A 21 15.25 -34.77 -30.31
CA THR A 21 14.87 -33.46 -29.84
C THR A 21 15.26 -33.47 -28.37
N THR A 22 16.51 -33.12 -28.10
CA THR A 22 16.93 -32.70 -26.78
C THR A 22 16.08 -31.48 -26.46
N LYS A 23 14.90 -31.69 -25.87
CA LYS A 23 14.27 -30.64 -25.08
C LYS A 23 15.37 -30.19 -24.14
N PRO A 24 15.79 -28.91 -24.16
CA PRO A 24 16.78 -28.45 -23.22
C PRO A 24 16.30 -28.88 -21.84
N GLU A 25 17.13 -29.64 -21.11
CA GLU A 25 16.80 -30.02 -19.75
C GLU A 25 16.39 -28.73 -19.03
N PRO A 26 15.24 -28.70 -18.34
CA PRO A 26 14.84 -27.53 -17.60
C PRO A 26 15.97 -27.23 -16.62
N LYS A 27 16.71 -26.14 -16.87
CA LYS A 27 17.81 -25.72 -16.00
C LYS A 27 17.22 -25.65 -14.60
N LYS A 28 17.74 -26.48 -13.67
CA LYS A 28 17.31 -26.45 -12.27
C LYS A 28 17.35 -24.99 -11.81
N PRO A 29 16.26 -24.46 -11.26
CA PRO A 29 16.21 -23.06 -10.89
C PRO A 29 17.34 -22.78 -9.90
N LYS A 30 18.19 -21.80 -10.20
CA LYS A 30 19.23 -21.35 -9.28
C LYS A 30 18.57 -21.07 -7.92
N ARG A 31 19.12 -21.69 -6.88
CA ARG A 31 18.70 -21.47 -5.50
C ARG A 31 19.17 -20.08 -5.07
N ILE A 32 18.28 -19.31 -4.46
CA ILE A 32 18.65 -18.01 -3.90
C ILE A 32 19.44 -18.28 -2.61
N GLU A 33 20.67 -17.79 -2.56
CA GLU A 33 21.55 -17.86 -1.38
C GLU A 33 21.09 -16.88 -0.29
N LYS A 34 21.68 -16.96 0.92
CA LYS A 34 21.33 -16.07 2.03
C LYS A 34 21.40 -14.61 1.61
N LEU A 35 20.36 -13.83 1.92
CA LEU A 35 20.27 -12.42 1.53
C LEU A 35 21.27 -11.56 2.29
N GLN A 36 21.73 -10.50 1.63
CA GLN A 36 22.67 -9.51 2.13
C GLN A 36 22.13 -8.11 1.85
N LEU A 37 22.74 -7.09 2.45
CA LEU A 37 22.37 -5.69 2.22
C LEU A 37 23.07 -5.15 0.96
N ALA A 38 22.41 -5.25 -0.20
CA ALA A 38 22.94 -4.70 -1.45
C ALA A 38 22.98 -3.17 -1.45
N ASN A 39 23.86 -2.59 -2.26
CA ASN A 39 23.92 -1.15 -2.50
C ASN A 39 23.29 -0.81 -3.85
N PRO A 40 22.52 0.28 -3.95
CA PRO A 40 21.96 0.73 -5.21
C PRO A 40 23.06 1.13 -6.19
N GLY A 41 22.83 0.89 -7.49
CA GLY A 41 23.71 1.33 -8.56
C GLY A 41 23.66 2.84 -8.80
N LYS A 42 24.67 3.35 -9.52
CA LYS A 42 24.89 4.80 -9.70
C LYS A 42 23.74 5.56 -10.39
N GLN A 43 22.85 4.86 -11.11
CA GLN A 43 21.69 5.48 -11.76
C GLN A 43 20.56 5.77 -10.77
N PHE A 44 20.53 5.11 -9.61
CA PHE A 44 19.55 5.36 -8.57
C PHE A 44 19.94 6.58 -7.72
N LYS A 45 18.97 7.42 -7.39
CA LYS A 45 19.09 8.59 -6.51
C LYS A 45 18.56 8.21 -5.12
N GLY A 46 19.33 8.46 -4.07
CA GLY A 46 18.88 8.22 -2.70
C GLY A 46 19.53 6.99 -2.04
N ASN A 47 19.29 6.85 -0.73
CA ASN A 47 19.67 5.69 0.07
C ASN A 47 18.48 4.73 0.28
N LEU A 48 18.78 3.43 0.28
CA LEU A 48 17.82 2.37 0.61
C LEU A 48 17.84 2.03 2.11
N LEU A 49 16.67 1.75 2.68
CA LEU A 49 16.55 1.16 4.03
C LEU A 49 17.09 -0.28 4.04
N ASN A 50 17.41 -0.84 5.21
CA ASN A 50 18.01 -2.18 5.30
C ASN A 50 17.14 -3.25 4.64
N PHE A 51 15.84 -3.29 4.95
CA PHE A 51 14.94 -4.22 4.25
C PHE A 51 14.94 -3.96 2.74
N GLN A 52 14.97 -2.70 2.29
CA GLN A 52 15.05 -2.36 0.87
C GLN A 52 16.32 -2.84 0.18
N ARG A 53 17.43 -2.88 0.91
CA ARG A 53 18.71 -3.43 0.45
C ARG A 53 18.67 -4.95 0.34
N GLU A 54 17.96 -5.64 1.24
CA GLU A 54 17.69 -7.07 1.11
C GLU A 54 16.78 -7.39 -0.07
N GLY A 55 15.75 -6.56 -0.29
CA GLY A 55 14.86 -6.66 -1.45
C GLY A 55 15.60 -6.48 -2.76
N LEU A 56 16.51 -5.49 -2.82
CA LEU A 56 17.42 -5.29 -3.95
C LEU A 56 18.32 -6.51 -4.17
N ASP A 57 18.96 -7.04 -3.13
CA ASP A 57 19.81 -8.22 -3.22
C ASP A 57 19.03 -9.45 -3.73
N PHE A 58 17.80 -9.63 -3.25
CA PHE A 58 16.90 -10.68 -3.72
C PHE A 58 16.59 -10.55 -5.22
N LEU A 59 16.28 -9.35 -5.70
CA LEU A 59 16.05 -9.10 -7.12
C LEU A 59 17.31 -9.38 -7.95
N ILE A 60 18.50 -8.98 -7.50
CA ILE A 60 19.79 -9.27 -8.16
C ILE A 60 20.01 -10.79 -8.24
N LYS A 61 19.89 -11.51 -7.13
CA LYS A 61 20.08 -12.97 -7.07
C LYS A 61 19.04 -13.76 -7.87
N SER A 62 17.85 -13.18 -8.04
CA SER A 62 16.77 -13.73 -8.87
C SER A 62 16.87 -13.32 -10.34
N SER A 63 17.88 -12.53 -10.71
CA SER A 63 18.04 -11.96 -12.05
C SER A 63 16.79 -11.21 -12.51
N GLY A 64 16.16 -10.47 -11.58
CA GLY A 64 14.98 -9.64 -11.81
C GLY A 64 13.72 -10.40 -12.22
N ASN A 65 13.66 -11.72 -11.98
CA ASN A 65 12.53 -12.58 -12.28
C ASN A 65 11.91 -13.10 -10.97
N ALA A 66 11.27 -12.18 -10.25
CA ALA A 66 10.94 -12.34 -8.84
C ALA A 66 9.68 -11.55 -8.42
N LEU A 67 9.15 -11.91 -7.25
CA LEU A 67 7.99 -11.33 -6.59
C LEU A 67 8.43 -10.76 -5.23
N LEU A 68 8.24 -9.46 -5.02
CA LEU A 68 8.33 -8.82 -3.71
C LEU A 68 6.93 -8.79 -3.10
N ALA A 69 6.73 -9.58 -2.04
CA ALA A 69 5.45 -9.82 -1.40
C ALA A 69 5.39 -9.21 0.02
N ASP A 70 5.67 -7.92 0.17
CA ASP A 70 5.76 -7.25 1.48
C ASP A 70 4.40 -6.81 2.03
N GLU A 71 4.19 -6.89 3.34
CA GLU A 71 3.02 -6.26 3.96
C GLU A 71 3.06 -4.72 3.92
N MET A 72 1.89 -4.08 3.98
CA MET A 72 1.73 -2.64 3.73
C MET A 72 2.16 -1.73 4.90
N GLY A 73 3.16 -0.84 4.70
CA GLY A 73 3.43 0.36 5.51
C GLY A 73 4.65 0.30 6.46
N LEU A 74 5.85 0.67 5.99
CA LEU A 74 7.14 0.60 6.73
C LEU A 74 7.98 1.95 6.63
N GLY A 75 8.11 2.83 7.68
CA GLY A 75 9.19 3.89 7.93
C GLY A 75 8.90 5.35 8.50
N LYS A 76 9.70 5.92 9.51
CA LYS A 76 10.10 7.39 9.88
C LYS A 76 10.72 7.66 11.34
N CYS A 77 11.70 8.63 11.62
CA CYS A 77 12.24 9.19 12.97
C CYS A 77 13.29 10.43 12.92
N LEU A 78 13.48 11.35 13.95
CA LEU A 78 14.36 12.63 14.07
C LEU A 78 15.31 12.78 15.32
N VAL A 79 16.14 13.83 15.60
CA VAL A 79 17.08 13.94 16.79
C VAL A 79 16.75 15.08 17.79
N GLY A 80 17.13 14.99 19.07
CA GLY A 80 16.74 15.91 20.18
C GLY A 80 17.02 17.41 20.04
N THR A 81 18.15 17.80 19.46
CA THR A 81 18.48 19.21 19.22
C THR A 81 17.74 19.82 18.02
N SER A 82 16.96 19.02 17.29
CA SER A 82 16.21 19.50 16.13
C SER A 82 15.15 20.51 16.53
N VAL A 83 15.16 21.67 15.89
CA VAL A 83 14.17 22.74 16.06
C VAL A 83 12.96 22.44 15.18
N ILE A 84 11.78 22.50 15.78
CA ILE A 84 10.49 22.39 15.10
C ILE A 84 9.93 23.80 14.95
N GLU A 85 9.50 24.14 13.74
CA GLU A 85 8.75 25.36 13.49
C GLU A 85 7.30 25.18 13.95
N THR A 86 6.89 25.99 14.91
CA THR A 86 5.51 26.09 15.37
C THR A 86 4.92 27.44 15.03
N ILE A 87 3.60 27.55 15.06
CA ILE A 87 2.89 28.83 14.83
C ILE A 87 3.29 29.91 15.86
N ASP A 88 3.73 29.49 17.05
CA ASP A 88 4.13 30.36 18.16
C ASP A 88 5.65 30.64 18.17
N GLY A 89 6.39 30.12 17.19
CA GLY A 89 7.83 30.27 17.06
C GLY A 89 8.58 28.94 16.97
N GLN A 90 9.90 29.00 17.10
CA GLN A 90 10.77 27.83 17.01
C GLN A 90 10.96 27.17 18.38
N VAL A 91 10.87 25.85 18.44
CA VAL A 91 11.04 25.08 19.70
C VAL A 91 11.88 23.83 19.45
N GLN A 92 12.81 23.48 20.34
CA GLN A 92 13.57 22.24 20.21
C GLN A 92 12.69 21.02 20.56
N ILE A 93 12.82 19.94 19.80
CA ILE A 93 12.03 18.73 19.99
C ILE A 93 12.33 18.07 21.34
N GLN A 94 13.56 18.20 21.86
CA GLN A 94 13.89 17.78 23.21
C GLN A 94 13.21 18.66 24.27
N ASP A 95 13.14 19.98 24.12
CA ASP A 95 12.45 20.85 25.08
C ASP A 95 10.95 20.55 25.14
N LEU A 96 10.37 20.20 23.99
CA LEU A 96 8.99 19.71 23.93
C LEU A 96 8.83 18.40 24.69
N TRP A 97 9.78 17.48 24.54
CA TRP A 97 9.79 16.24 25.29
C TRP A 97 9.93 16.48 26.80
N GLU A 98 10.82 17.38 27.23
CA GLU A 98 11.03 17.72 28.64
C GLU A 98 9.80 18.39 29.27
N LYS A 99 9.01 19.11 28.46
CA LYS A 99 7.70 19.68 28.83
C LYS A 99 6.55 18.69 28.66
N SER A 100 6.82 17.48 28.18
CA SER A 100 5.84 16.43 28.00
C SER A 100 5.81 15.49 29.19
N SER A 101 4.61 15.06 29.58
CA SER A 101 4.44 14.04 30.59
C SER A 101 4.60 12.68 29.93
N LEU A 102 5.56 11.86 30.39
CA LEU A 102 5.74 10.49 29.90
C LEU A 102 4.43 9.71 30.08
N THR A 103 3.89 9.19 28.98
CA THR A 103 2.64 8.42 28.98
C THR A 103 2.89 6.93 28.77
N GLU A 104 3.90 6.57 27.98
CA GLU A 104 4.22 5.17 27.65
C GLU A 104 5.74 5.01 27.52
N GLN A 105 6.32 3.93 28.05
CA GLN A 105 7.73 3.59 27.87
C GLN A 105 7.87 2.08 27.64
N ASN A 106 8.60 1.68 26.60
CA ASN A 106 8.86 0.28 26.28
C ASN A 106 10.29 0.12 25.75
N GLY A 107 11.18 -0.46 26.54
CA GLY A 107 12.59 -0.61 26.17
C GLY A 107 13.27 0.75 25.94
N ASP A 108 13.88 0.91 24.76
CA ASP A 108 14.57 2.14 24.34
C ASP A 108 13.61 3.24 23.81
N GLU A 109 12.30 2.98 23.79
CA GLU A 109 11.26 3.87 23.24
C GLU A 109 10.37 4.50 24.30
N SER A 110 9.89 5.71 24.05
CA SER A 110 9.02 6.45 24.96
C SER A 110 8.05 7.38 24.22
N TRP A 111 6.83 7.52 24.74
CA TRP A 111 5.86 8.53 24.31
C TRP A 111 5.57 9.53 25.43
N GLY A 112 5.40 10.79 25.06
CA GLY A 112 5.13 11.90 25.96
C GLY A 112 3.93 12.71 25.47
N GLN A 113 3.11 13.18 26.39
CA GLN A 113 1.97 14.07 26.16
C GLN A 113 2.34 15.51 26.47
N LEU A 114 2.18 16.42 25.52
CA LEU A 114 2.42 17.85 25.72
C LEU A 114 1.29 18.46 26.57
N ALA A 115 1.66 19.21 27.60
CA ALA A 115 0.70 19.91 28.46
C ALA A 115 -0.09 20.99 27.70
N THR A 116 0.54 21.63 26.71
CA THR A 116 -0.09 22.55 25.77
C THR A 116 0.19 22.06 24.36
N PRO A 117 -0.84 21.73 23.56
CA PRO A 117 -0.64 21.33 22.16
C PRO A 117 0.03 22.44 21.35
N ILE A 118 0.95 22.07 20.48
CA ILE A 118 1.63 22.98 19.56
C ILE A 118 1.00 22.86 18.17
N ILE A 119 1.18 23.87 17.32
CA ILE A 119 0.75 23.80 15.91
C ILE A 119 2.01 23.80 15.05
N VAL A 120 2.27 22.70 14.33
CA VAL A 120 3.45 22.52 13.48
C VAL A 120 3.10 22.65 12.01
N SER A 121 4.03 23.16 11.20
CA SER A 121 3.86 23.27 9.74
C SER A 121 3.92 21.89 9.07
N SER A 122 2.92 21.57 8.23
CA SER A 122 2.77 20.29 7.51
C SER A 122 2.44 20.55 6.04
N PHE A 123 2.94 19.71 5.12
CA PHE A 123 2.76 19.89 3.68
C PHE A 123 1.69 18.91 3.16
N ASP A 124 0.60 19.43 2.62
CA ASP A 124 -0.57 18.63 2.19
C ASP A 124 -0.49 18.16 0.72
N GLY A 125 0.55 18.55 0.00
CA GLY A 125 0.75 18.24 -1.41
C GLY A 125 0.52 19.42 -2.35
N GLU A 126 -0.10 20.50 -1.88
CA GLU A 126 -0.28 21.75 -2.64
C GLU A 126 0.22 22.99 -1.86
N ARG A 127 0.14 23.00 -0.52
CA ARG A 127 0.53 24.13 0.35
C ARG A 127 1.04 23.68 1.73
N ILE A 128 1.69 24.60 2.45
CA ILE A 128 2.09 24.41 3.86
C ILE A 128 0.92 24.89 4.74
N SER A 129 0.44 24.04 5.65
CA SER A 129 -0.64 24.36 6.59
C SER A 129 -0.27 23.91 8.02
N GLY A 130 -0.73 24.67 9.02
CA GLY A 130 -0.50 24.34 10.42
C GLY A 130 -1.36 23.16 10.89
N LYS A 131 -0.74 22.17 11.54
CA LYS A 131 -1.41 20.99 12.12
C LYS A 131 -1.11 20.91 13.61
N LYS A 132 -2.16 20.70 14.40
CA LYS A 132 -2.06 20.58 15.86
C LYS A 132 -1.39 19.26 16.25
N VAL A 133 -0.43 19.32 17.15
CA VAL A 133 0.35 18.20 17.68
C VAL A 133 0.36 18.27 19.19
N ASP A 134 0.02 17.17 19.83
CA ASP A 134 -0.09 17.05 21.29
C ASP A 134 0.72 15.88 21.86
N ARG A 135 1.29 15.02 20.99
CA ARG A 135 2.09 13.86 21.38
C ARG A 135 3.44 13.84 20.68
N ILE A 136 4.46 13.52 21.46
CA ILE A 136 5.85 13.39 21.05
C ILE A 136 6.34 11.97 21.38
N PHE A 137 7.21 11.42 20.52
CA PHE A 137 7.85 10.13 20.64
C PHE A 137 9.35 10.32 20.81
N ARG A 138 10.03 9.37 21.43
CA ARG A 138 11.48 9.22 21.38
C ARG A 138 11.93 7.75 21.38
N GLN A 139 13.09 7.48 20.80
CA GLN A 139 13.78 6.20 20.79
C GLN A 139 15.28 6.42 21.04
N LYS A 140 15.97 5.53 21.75
CA LYS A 140 17.42 5.63 21.95
C LYS A 140 18.19 5.04 20.76
N ILE A 141 19.19 5.75 20.25
CA ILE A 141 20.06 5.34 19.12
C ILE A 141 21.54 5.51 19.45
N ASN A 142 22.41 4.86 18.66
CA ASN A 142 23.87 5.02 18.68
C ASN A 142 24.43 4.98 17.25
N GLU A 143 24.46 6.13 16.57
CA GLU A 143 24.93 6.29 15.18
C GLU A 143 25.54 7.68 14.91
N ASN A 144 26.09 7.91 13.70
CA ASN A 144 26.62 9.22 13.31
C ASN A 144 25.48 10.17 12.87
N LEU A 145 25.45 11.37 13.43
CA LEU A 145 24.59 12.47 12.99
C LEU A 145 25.32 13.39 12.02
N ILE A 146 24.52 14.15 11.27
CA ILE A 146 24.92 15.13 10.28
C ILE A 146 24.31 16.48 10.65
N LYS A 147 25.17 17.47 10.88
CA LYS A 147 24.80 18.86 11.09
C LYS A 147 24.93 19.64 9.79
N VAL A 148 23.86 20.29 9.36
CA VAL A 148 23.79 21.11 8.14
C VAL A 148 23.50 22.55 8.55
N THR A 149 24.39 23.48 8.21
CA THR A 149 24.22 24.94 8.46
C THR A 149 23.95 25.64 7.13
N LEU A 150 22.99 26.55 7.06
CA LEU A 150 22.58 27.31 5.88
C LEU A 150 23.19 28.72 5.84
N TRP A 151 23.11 29.38 4.68
CA TRP A 151 23.68 30.72 4.47
C TRP A 151 22.92 31.82 5.22
N ASP A 152 21.63 31.64 5.48
CA ASP A 152 20.83 32.55 6.30
C ASP A 152 21.11 32.42 7.81
N GLY A 153 22.00 31.50 8.20
CA GLY A 153 22.38 31.26 9.59
C GLY A 153 21.62 30.11 10.28
N SER A 154 20.59 29.55 9.65
CA SER A 154 19.82 28.41 10.18
C SER A 154 20.67 27.15 10.18
N ASP A 155 20.52 26.27 11.18
CA ASP A 155 21.17 24.95 11.18
C ASP A 155 20.25 23.83 11.66
N VAL A 156 20.60 22.59 11.34
CA VAL A 156 19.91 21.40 11.82
C VAL A 156 20.88 20.24 11.94
N GLU A 157 20.83 19.57 13.08
CA GLU A 157 21.54 18.34 13.36
C GLU A 157 20.58 17.15 13.35
N CYS A 158 20.84 16.19 12.47
CA CYS A 158 19.89 15.12 12.15
C CYS A 158 20.59 13.80 11.82
N THR A 159 19.86 12.68 11.83
CA THR A 159 20.46 11.40 11.39
C THR A 159 20.78 11.49 9.90
N GLY A 160 21.77 10.74 9.42
CA GLY A 160 22.14 10.77 8.01
C GLY A 160 21.01 10.43 7.03
N ARG A 161 19.93 9.83 7.54
CA ARG A 161 18.71 9.42 6.82
C ARG A 161 17.59 10.46 6.87
N HIS A 162 17.68 11.46 7.74
CA HIS A 162 16.83 12.64 7.69
C HIS A 162 16.98 13.28 6.31
N ARG A 163 15.93 13.89 5.78
CA ARG A 163 15.99 14.40 4.42
C ARG A 163 15.73 15.92 4.43
N PHE A 164 16.18 16.64 3.40
CA PHE A 164 15.88 18.04 3.09
C PHE A 164 15.24 18.19 1.70
N LEU A 165 14.32 19.15 1.52
CA LEU A 165 13.79 19.49 0.20
C LEU A 165 14.83 20.36 -0.49
N THR A 166 15.33 19.98 -1.65
CA THR A 166 16.17 20.83 -2.51
C THR A 166 15.42 21.19 -3.78
N PRO A 167 15.86 22.18 -4.59
CA PRO A 167 15.23 22.49 -5.88
C PRO A 167 15.07 21.25 -6.78
N ASP A 168 16.00 20.29 -6.65
CA ASP A 168 16.03 19.03 -7.41
C ASP A 168 15.28 17.86 -6.74
N GLY A 169 14.53 18.12 -5.67
CA GLY A 169 13.75 17.13 -4.91
C GLY A 169 14.31 16.81 -3.52
N TRP A 170 13.78 15.78 -2.87
CA TRP A 170 14.14 15.42 -1.49
C TRP A 170 15.50 14.68 -1.44
N LYS A 171 16.53 15.26 -0.82
CA LYS A 171 17.85 14.63 -0.58
C LYS A 171 18.03 14.24 0.89
N THR A 172 18.72 13.16 1.21
CA THR A 172 19.06 12.83 2.61
C THR A 172 20.18 13.75 3.12
N ALA A 173 20.30 13.92 4.44
CA ALA A 173 21.34 14.72 5.07
C ALA A 173 22.75 14.25 4.66
N SER A 174 22.91 12.93 4.43
CA SER A 174 24.16 12.34 3.96
C SER A 174 24.49 12.63 2.50
N GLU A 175 23.51 13.11 1.73
CA GLU A 175 23.62 13.38 0.29
C GLU A 175 23.75 14.87 -0.01
N LEU A 176 23.61 15.72 1.00
CA LEU A 176 23.76 17.16 0.86
C LEU A 176 25.23 17.54 0.72
N ASN A 177 25.49 18.58 -0.08
CA ASN A 177 26.81 19.21 -0.20
C ASN A 177 26.75 20.68 0.20
N VAL A 178 27.89 21.24 0.60
CA VAL A 178 28.01 22.69 0.79
C VAL A 178 27.65 23.38 -0.53
N LYS A 179 26.78 24.40 -0.45
CA LYS A 179 26.11 25.15 -1.53
C LYS A 179 24.84 24.52 -2.14
N ASP A 180 24.47 23.29 -1.81
CA ASP A 180 23.13 22.77 -2.17
C ASP A 180 22.06 23.67 -1.54
N LYS A 181 20.98 23.99 -2.27
CA LYS A 181 19.89 24.81 -1.72
C LYS A 181 18.84 23.91 -1.10
N VAL A 182 18.33 24.28 0.07
CA VAL A 182 17.21 23.59 0.73
C VAL A 182 16.01 24.52 0.90
N ALA A 183 14.81 23.95 0.90
CA ALA A 183 13.57 24.70 1.07
C ALA A 183 13.49 25.25 2.50
N VAL A 184 13.23 26.53 2.60
CA VAL A 184 12.90 27.25 3.83
C VAL A 184 11.62 28.07 3.59
N PRO A 185 10.81 28.37 4.62
CA PRO A 185 9.65 29.24 4.46
C PRO A 185 10.02 30.63 3.90
N ALA A 186 9.18 31.21 3.03
CA ALA A 186 9.50 32.49 2.38
C ALA A 186 9.49 33.73 3.30
N THR A 187 9.04 33.61 4.55
CA THR A 187 8.98 34.70 5.54
C THR A 187 9.85 34.46 6.76
N THR A 188 11.08 34.02 6.55
CA THR A 188 12.11 34.09 7.61
C THR A 188 13.07 35.25 7.33
N PRO A 189 12.74 36.50 7.70
CA PRO A 189 13.73 37.57 7.68
C PRO A 189 14.69 37.35 8.86
N HIS A 190 15.85 36.75 8.61
CA HIS A 190 17.03 37.09 9.39
C HIS A 190 17.53 38.46 8.91
N ILE A 191 17.00 39.54 9.52
CA ILE A 191 17.64 40.85 9.43
C ILE A 191 18.94 40.74 10.23
N GLY A 192 20.05 40.49 9.52
CA GLY A 192 21.36 40.84 10.01
C GLY A 192 21.42 42.35 10.25
N LYS A 193 21.95 42.76 11.40
CA LYS A 193 21.91 44.14 11.92
C LYS A 193 22.58 45.23 11.06
N ASN A 194 23.06 44.93 9.83
CA ASN A 194 24.02 45.79 9.11
C ASN A 194 23.73 46.14 7.63
N ASP A 195 22.61 45.76 7.01
CA ASP A 195 22.32 46.15 5.61
C ASP A 195 21.18 47.18 5.48
N LEU A 196 21.19 48.17 6.38
CA LEU A 196 20.58 49.48 6.16
C LEU A 196 21.65 50.38 5.55
N ASP A 197 21.89 50.27 4.24
CA ASP A 197 22.38 51.37 3.39
C ASP A 197 22.75 50.84 1.99
N ASN A 198 21.78 50.82 1.08
CA ASN A 198 21.83 51.68 -0.12
C ASN A 198 20.68 51.38 -1.07
N THR A 199 20.11 52.47 -1.54
CA THR A 199 18.97 52.64 -2.42
C THR A 199 19.17 52.06 -3.81
N GLU A 200 18.13 51.42 -4.37
CA GLU A 200 17.50 51.91 -5.61
C GLU A 200 16.10 51.30 -5.86
N LYS A 201 15.23 52.16 -6.37
CA LYS A 201 13.78 52.03 -6.56
C LYS A 201 13.48 51.04 -7.70
N THR A 202 12.43 50.21 -7.66
CA THR A 202 11.08 50.61 -8.11
C THR A 202 10.07 49.44 -7.98
N ASN A 203 8.82 49.82 -7.67
CA ASN A 203 7.55 49.10 -7.86
C ASN A 203 7.24 47.80 -7.08
N ALA A 204 6.69 47.98 -5.87
CA ALA A 204 5.46 47.29 -5.44
C ALA A 204 4.83 48.03 -4.24
N LYS A 205 4.00 49.04 -4.52
CA LYS A 205 3.06 49.59 -3.53
C LYS A 205 1.74 48.83 -3.63
N SER A 206 1.51 47.87 -2.73
CA SER A 206 0.20 47.62 -2.11
C SER A 206 0.35 46.56 -1.01
N VAL A 207 -0.42 46.73 0.07
CA VAL A 207 -0.58 45.84 1.24
C VAL A 207 0.41 46.07 2.41
N ILE A 208 0.21 47.16 3.19
CA ILE A 208 0.65 47.27 4.60
C ILE A 208 -0.47 47.89 5.44
N SER A 209 -1.11 47.08 6.30
CA SER A 209 -1.81 47.46 7.54
C SER A 209 -2.18 46.14 8.23
N THR A 210 -1.63 45.71 9.37
CA THR A 210 -1.62 46.29 10.73
C THR A 210 -0.64 45.49 11.61
N ALA A 211 0.21 46.14 12.42
CA ALA A 211 1.11 45.48 13.37
C ALA A 211 0.74 45.85 14.83
N SER A 212 0.66 44.86 15.73
CA SER A 212 0.48 45.05 17.18
C SER A 212 1.70 44.51 17.95
N LYS A 213 2.30 45.35 18.80
CA LYS A 213 3.44 45.00 19.67
C LYS A 213 2.98 44.17 20.88
N THR A 214 3.72 43.12 21.22
CA THR A 214 3.64 42.43 22.53
C THR A 214 4.94 42.61 23.34
N SER A 215 4.83 42.42 24.65
CA SER A 215 5.71 42.91 25.72
C SER A 215 7.13 42.32 25.82
N ASN A 216 7.55 41.47 24.87
CA ASN A 216 8.89 40.84 24.89
C ASN A 216 9.85 41.40 23.84
N GLY A 217 9.60 42.60 23.30
CA GLY A 217 10.55 43.28 22.41
C GLY A 217 10.79 42.61 21.05
N LEU A 218 10.04 41.55 20.73
CA LEU A 218 10.04 40.92 19.41
C LEU A 218 8.97 41.59 18.53
N ILE A 219 9.42 42.13 17.40
CA ILE A 219 8.54 42.61 16.35
C ILE A 219 7.97 41.36 15.65
N CYS A 220 6.74 41.00 16.01
CA CYS A 220 6.01 39.95 15.33
C CYS A 220 5.46 40.53 14.02
N LEU A 221 6.06 40.16 12.88
CA LEU A 221 5.42 40.36 11.58
C LEU A 221 4.35 39.27 11.43
N VAL A 222 3.10 39.61 11.74
CA VAL A 222 1.95 38.80 11.35
C VAL A 222 1.82 38.95 9.83
N THR A 223 2.36 38.01 9.08
CA THR A 223 2.07 37.86 7.65
C THR A 223 1.31 36.57 7.43
N ASN A 224 0.02 36.71 7.12
CA ASN A 224 -0.94 35.63 6.80
C ASN A 224 -0.64 34.86 5.50
N ASN A 225 0.58 34.92 4.95
CA ASN A 225 0.94 34.25 3.71
C ASN A 225 2.18 33.36 3.89
N LEU A 226 1.99 32.15 4.40
CA LEU A 226 2.92 31.02 4.16
C LEU A 226 2.58 30.37 2.81
N GLU A 227 2.47 31.18 1.76
CA GLU A 227 2.04 30.73 0.43
C GLU A 227 3.21 30.31 -0.47
N SER A 228 4.46 30.46 -0.02
CA SER A 228 5.64 30.14 -0.86
C SER A 228 6.85 29.61 -0.10
N ILE A 229 7.64 28.79 -0.80
CA ILE A 229 8.92 28.20 -0.37
C ILE A 229 10.07 29.02 -0.97
N HIS A 230 11.11 29.32 -0.18
CA HIS A 230 12.38 29.89 -0.62
C HIS A 230 13.50 28.83 -0.60
N TRP A 231 14.54 29.00 -1.43
CA TRP A 231 15.64 28.04 -1.56
C TRP A 231 16.94 28.60 -0.99
N CYS A 232 17.29 28.22 0.23
CA CYS A 232 18.47 28.72 0.95
C CYS A 232 19.69 27.79 0.78
N PRO A 233 20.87 28.29 0.36
CA PRO A 233 22.08 27.47 0.20
C PRO A 233 22.64 26.94 1.52
N ILE A 234 23.26 25.77 1.49
CA ILE A 234 24.00 25.18 2.62
C ILE A 234 25.38 25.83 2.72
N LYS A 235 25.74 26.28 3.91
CA LYS A 235 27.02 26.88 4.28
C LYS A 235 28.04 25.86 4.75
N THR A 236 27.66 24.94 5.65
CA THR A 236 28.55 23.88 6.16
C THR A 236 27.79 22.57 6.41
N ILE A 237 28.52 21.44 6.34
CA ILE A 237 28.01 20.10 6.71
C ILE A 237 29.07 19.40 7.57
N GLU A 238 28.69 18.93 8.75
CA GLU A 238 29.59 18.32 9.73
C GLU A 238 29.03 16.96 10.19
N GLN A 239 29.88 15.97 10.48
CA GLN A 239 29.47 14.66 11.00
C GLN A 239 29.98 14.44 12.42
N ARG A 240 29.15 13.86 13.29
CA ARG A 240 29.51 13.61 14.70
C ARG A 240 28.93 12.27 15.17
N LYS A 241 29.72 11.48 15.91
CA LYS A 241 29.23 10.29 16.63
C LYS A 241 28.23 10.70 17.71
N PHE A 242 27.06 10.07 17.74
CA PHE A 242 26.00 10.38 18.69
C PHE A 242 25.40 9.11 19.29
N ALA A 243 25.32 9.10 20.62
CA ALA A 243 24.58 8.11 21.38
C ALA A 243 23.57 8.87 22.25
N GLY A 244 22.28 8.71 22.00
CA GLY A 244 21.25 9.54 22.60
C GLY A 244 19.86 9.24 22.06
N TYR A 245 18.88 10.09 22.37
CA TYR A 245 17.51 9.89 21.92
C TYR A 245 17.25 10.59 20.57
N VAL A 246 16.58 9.88 19.68
CA VAL A 246 15.85 10.38 18.51
C VAL A 246 14.39 10.56 18.89
N TYR A 247 13.68 11.47 18.24
CA TYR A 247 12.34 11.92 18.57
C TYR A 247 11.44 11.90 17.31
N ASP A 248 10.12 11.77 17.47
CA ASP A 248 9.14 11.91 16.38
C ASP A 248 7.88 12.62 16.89
N LEU A 249 7.09 13.24 16.01
CA LEU A 249 5.82 13.89 16.36
C LEU A 249 4.66 13.17 15.71
N SER A 250 3.59 12.96 16.47
CA SER A 250 2.36 12.40 15.91
C SER A 250 1.53 13.51 15.28
N VAL A 251 1.62 13.64 13.95
CA VAL A 251 0.88 14.67 13.20
C VAL A 251 -0.35 14.06 12.53
N PRO A 252 -1.57 14.54 12.88
CA PRO A 252 -2.82 14.01 12.33
C PRO A 252 -2.90 14.12 10.81
N GLU A 253 -3.65 13.20 10.19
CA GLU A 253 -4.10 13.22 8.78
C GLU A 253 -3.02 12.91 7.73
N THR A 254 -1.92 13.66 7.70
CA THR A 254 -0.97 13.62 6.58
C THR A 254 0.20 12.66 6.81
N HIS A 255 0.33 12.12 8.03
CA HIS A 255 1.45 11.29 8.50
C HIS A 255 2.79 11.93 8.14
N ASN A 256 2.84 13.26 8.05
CA ASN A 256 3.98 14.06 7.65
C ASN A 256 3.99 15.37 8.41
N TYR A 257 5.18 15.88 8.69
CA TYR A 257 5.37 17.22 9.21
C TYR A 257 6.72 17.73 8.75
N ILE A 258 6.81 19.05 8.59
CA ILE A 258 8.04 19.72 8.22
C ILE A 258 8.87 19.82 9.50
N ALA A 259 9.53 18.71 9.83
CA ALA A 259 10.76 18.81 10.60
C ALA A 259 11.87 18.97 9.59
N ASN A 260 12.20 20.23 9.31
CA ASN A 260 13.11 20.62 8.25
C ASN A 260 12.76 20.04 6.84
N GLY A 261 11.58 19.39 6.61
CA GLY A 261 11.25 18.81 5.27
C GLY A 261 10.10 17.79 4.98
N ILE A 262 10.14 16.42 5.17
CA ILE A 262 9.98 15.29 4.11
C ILE A 262 9.00 14.03 4.28
N ILE A 263 8.70 13.11 3.23
CA ILE A 263 7.89 11.77 3.15
C ILE A 263 8.25 10.59 2.05
N SER A 264 7.94 9.20 2.17
CA SER A 264 7.93 8.06 1.08
C SER A 264 7.42 6.53 1.32
N HIS A 265 7.27 5.60 0.28
CA HIS A 265 6.88 4.09 0.22
C HIS A 265 7.71 3.10 -0.76
N ASN A 266 7.30 1.80 -1.00
CA ASN A 266 8.05 0.60 -1.57
C ASN A 266 8.53 0.56 -3.05
N THR A 267 8.06 1.43 -3.95
CA THR A 267 8.51 1.53 -5.36
C THR A 267 10.03 1.66 -5.52
N VAL A 268 10.66 2.18 -4.48
CA VAL A 268 12.08 2.47 -4.35
C VAL A 268 12.96 1.24 -4.59
N GLU A 269 12.59 0.05 -4.10
CA GLU A 269 13.37 -1.20 -4.31
C GLU A 269 13.45 -1.58 -5.78
N THR A 270 12.33 -1.48 -6.48
CA THR A 270 12.22 -1.86 -7.90
C THR A 270 12.96 -0.86 -8.79
N LEU A 271 12.80 0.44 -8.52
CA LEU A 271 13.54 1.48 -9.24
C LEU A 271 15.04 1.35 -8.98
N SER A 272 15.44 1.01 -7.75
CA SER A 272 16.83 0.72 -7.44
C SER A 272 17.37 -0.44 -8.25
N TYR A 273 16.63 -1.55 -8.36
CA TYR A 273 17.04 -2.66 -9.21
C TYR A 273 17.19 -2.24 -10.68
N ILE A 274 16.20 -1.52 -11.23
CA ILE A 274 16.23 -1.04 -12.62
C ILE A 274 17.43 -0.13 -12.89
N GLY A 275 17.78 0.74 -11.93
CA GLY A 275 18.95 1.62 -12.00
C GLY A 275 20.29 0.93 -11.70
N THR A 276 20.27 -0.28 -11.12
CA THR A 276 21.48 -1.05 -10.80
C THR A 276 21.87 -1.98 -11.94
N GLU A 277 20.89 -2.70 -12.48
CA GLU A 277 21.11 -3.75 -13.46
C GLU A 277 21.25 -3.18 -14.88
N GLN A 278 22.13 -3.76 -15.70
CA GLN A 278 22.34 -3.29 -17.08
C GLN A 278 21.30 -3.86 -18.04
N GLY A 279 20.89 -3.04 -19.02
CA GLY A 279 19.98 -3.50 -20.08
C GLY A 279 18.53 -3.70 -19.63
N THR A 280 18.11 -2.99 -18.58
CA THR A 280 16.75 -2.99 -18.04
C THR A 280 15.77 -2.16 -18.86
N PHE A 281 16.25 -1.25 -19.70
CA PHE A 281 15.44 -0.35 -20.53
C PHE A 281 15.24 -0.85 -21.97
N PRO A 282 14.07 -0.63 -22.59
CA PRO A 282 12.90 0.05 -22.01
C PRO A 282 12.10 -0.83 -21.04
N ALA A 283 11.50 -0.21 -20.03
CA ALA A 283 10.74 -0.88 -18.98
C ALA A 283 9.23 -0.56 -19.07
N LEU A 284 8.40 -1.59 -18.93
CA LEU A 284 6.94 -1.47 -18.85
C LEU A 284 6.49 -1.63 -17.39
N ILE A 285 5.89 -0.58 -16.83
CA ILE A 285 5.23 -0.61 -15.53
C ILE A 285 3.74 -0.84 -15.76
N VAL A 286 3.22 -1.94 -15.23
CA VAL A 286 1.79 -2.27 -15.24
C VAL A 286 1.27 -2.13 -13.81
N ALA A 287 0.34 -1.21 -13.59
CA ALA A 287 -0.13 -0.90 -12.24
C ALA A 287 -1.64 -0.56 -12.19
N PRO A 288 -2.28 -0.58 -11.01
CA PRO A 288 -3.62 -0.03 -10.83
C PRO A 288 -3.71 1.42 -11.29
N LEU A 289 -4.90 1.84 -11.75
CA LEU A 289 -5.11 3.18 -12.30
C LEU A 289 -4.70 4.29 -11.32
N VAL A 290 -4.94 4.07 -10.03
CA VAL A 290 -4.65 5.03 -8.95
C VAL A 290 -3.16 5.24 -8.70
N THR A 291 -2.27 4.30 -9.06
CA THR A 291 -0.82 4.41 -8.79
C THR A 291 0.01 4.88 -9.98
N LEU A 292 -0.57 5.04 -11.18
CA LEU A 292 0.19 5.39 -12.39
C LEU A 292 0.98 6.70 -12.25
N ASN A 293 0.34 7.77 -11.76
CA ASN A 293 0.99 9.07 -11.56
C ASN A 293 2.04 9.01 -10.44
N ASN A 294 1.82 8.16 -9.44
CA ASN A 294 2.79 7.96 -8.38
C ASN A 294 4.07 7.30 -8.94
N TRP A 295 3.92 6.25 -9.75
CA TRP A 295 5.05 5.61 -10.42
C TRP A 295 5.87 6.59 -11.27
N GLN A 296 5.20 7.46 -12.04
CA GLN A 296 5.88 8.48 -12.83
C GLN A 296 6.72 9.43 -11.95
N ARG A 297 6.11 9.98 -10.89
CA ARG A 297 6.80 10.86 -9.94
C ARG A 297 7.99 10.17 -9.26
N GLU A 298 7.86 8.89 -8.92
CA GLU A 298 8.94 8.14 -8.28
C GLU A 298 10.07 7.80 -9.25
N ILE A 299 9.78 7.53 -10.52
CA ILE A 299 10.80 7.41 -11.58
C ILE A 299 11.60 8.71 -11.69
N GLU A 300 10.92 9.85 -11.73
CA GLU A 300 11.55 11.17 -11.83
C GLU A 300 12.43 11.48 -10.61
N LYS A 301 11.93 11.13 -9.42
CA LYS A 301 12.60 11.37 -8.14
C LYS A 301 13.82 10.47 -7.94
N PHE A 302 13.71 9.16 -8.23
CA PHE A 302 14.67 8.16 -7.81
C PHE A 302 15.62 7.68 -8.91
N LEU A 303 15.47 8.12 -10.16
CA LEU A 303 16.36 7.69 -11.25
C LEU A 303 17.04 8.87 -11.96
N LYS A 304 18.30 8.64 -12.35
CA LYS A 304 19.10 9.48 -13.24
C LYS A 304 19.01 8.96 -14.67
N LEU A 305 19.06 9.85 -15.65
CA LEU A 305 19.18 9.49 -17.06
C LEU A 305 20.60 8.98 -17.32
N LYS A 306 20.70 7.88 -18.06
CA LYS A 306 21.96 7.34 -18.55
C LYS A 306 22.05 7.60 -20.05
N SER A 307 23.04 8.37 -20.47
CA SER A 307 23.31 8.63 -21.89
C SER A 307 23.70 7.33 -22.62
N ARG A 308 23.62 7.35 -23.96
CA ARG A 308 24.00 6.21 -24.81
C ARG A 308 25.46 5.74 -24.61
N ASN A 309 26.34 6.61 -24.14
CA ASN A 309 27.76 6.31 -23.89
C ASN A 309 28.00 5.84 -22.43
N GLY A 310 26.93 5.58 -21.68
CA GLY A 310 27.00 5.14 -20.30
C GLY A 310 27.23 6.24 -19.26
N ARG A 311 27.45 7.49 -19.68
CA ARG A 311 27.57 8.65 -18.78
C ARG A 311 26.21 8.99 -18.17
N LEU A 312 26.19 9.20 -16.86
CA LEU A 312 25.02 9.70 -16.15
C LEU A 312 24.84 11.19 -16.44
N ILE A 313 23.58 11.60 -16.58
CA ILE A 313 23.17 13.00 -16.70
C ILE A 313 22.40 13.30 -15.42
N ASP A 314 23.07 13.96 -14.46
CA ASP A 314 22.58 14.09 -13.09
C ASP A 314 21.25 14.88 -12.99
N ASP A 315 21.03 15.83 -13.90
CA ASP A 315 19.89 16.76 -13.88
C ASP A 315 18.67 16.31 -14.70
N LYS A 316 18.69 15.09 -15.27
CA LYS A 316 17.55 14.60 -16.07
C LYS A 316 17.11 13.22 -15.61
N PRO A 317 15.81 12.98 -15.41
CA PRO A 317 15.30 11.64 -15.19
C PRO A 317 15.17 10.87 -16.53
N PRO A 318 15.07 9.53 -16.49
CA PRO A 318 14.66 8.75 -17.65
C PRO A 318 13.30 9.21 -18.18
N THR A 319 13.14 9.16 -19.49
CA THR A 319 11.88 9.55 -20.15
C THR A 319 10.77 8.56 -19.82
N SER A 320 9.56 9.05 -19.52
CA SER A 320 8.42 8.20 -19.19
C SER A 320 7.14 8.68 -19.89
N THR A 321 6.23 7.75 -20.19
CA THR A 321 4.91 8.06 -20.73
C THR A 321 3.83 7.22 -20.06
N ILE A 322 2.67 7.83 -19.77
CA ILE A 322 1.50 7.15 -19.23
C ILE A 322 0.49 6.87 -20.36
N ILE A 323 0.18 5.59 -20.56
CA ILE A 323 -0.78 5.13 -21.55
C ILE A 323 -2.17 5.09 -20.91
N ARG A 324 -3.02 6.05 -21.29
CA ARG A 324 -4.40 6.19 -20.75
C ARG A 324 -5.49 5.75 -21.72
N VAL A 325 -5.19 5.66 -23.00
CA VAL A 325 -6.15 5.34 -24.05
C VAL A 325 -5.90 3.95 -24.64
N GLY A 326 -6.99 3.23 -24.93
CA GLY A 326 -6.93 1.90 -25.53
C GLY A 326 -6.83 1.90 -27.06
N LYS A 327 -6.88 3.07 -27.71
CA LYS A 327 -6.74 3.20 -29.17
C LYS A 327 -5.29 2.85 -29.55
N SER A 328 -5.13 2.05 -30.60
CA SER A 328 -3.79 1.75 -31.12
C SER A 328 -3.22 2.97 -31.84
N GLU A 329 -1.99 3.31 -31.48
CA GLU A 329 -1.23 4.47 -31.94
C GLU A 329 0.25 4.21 -31.66
N ASP A 330 1.13 4.94 -32.34
CA ASP A 330 2.55 4.90 -32.02
C ASP A 330 2.79 5.47 -30.61
N LEU A 331 3.53 4.71 -29.81
CA LEU A 331 3.84 5.07 -28.42
C LEU A 331 5.12 5.89 -28.29
N GLY A 332 5.83 6.11 -29.40
CA GLY A 332 7.13 6.79 -29.40
C GLY A 332 8.21 5.97 -28.72
N LYS A 333 9.33 6.64 -28.35
CA LYS A 333 10.48 6.01 -27.69
C LYS A 333 10.71 6.66 -26.33
N TYR A 334 10.37 5.93 -25.28
CA TYR A 334 10.57 6.30 -23.89
C TYR A 334 11.36 5.20 -23.16
N ASP A 335 12.03 5.57 -22.07
CA ASP A 335 12.69 4.62 -21.18
C ASP A 335 11.67 3.82 -20.36
N PHE A 336 10.59 4.48 -19.93
CA PHE A 336 9.47 3.88 -19.21
C PHE A 336 8.13 4.07 -19.92
N TYR A 337 7.34 2.99 -19.95
CA TYR A 337 5.93 3.01 -20.33
C TYR A 337 5.11 2.59 -19.12
N ILE A 338 4.12 3.38 -18.74
CA ILE A 338 3.29 3.15 -17.56
C ILE A 338 1.85 2.92 -18.04
N ILE A 339 1.26 1.78 -17.70
CA ILE A 339 -0.05 1.37 -18.22
C ILE A 339 -0.91 0.70 -17.15
N ASN A 340 -2.23 0.85 -17.26
CA ASN A 340 -3.17 0.07 -16.47
C ASN A 340 -3.41 -1.34 -17.05
N TYR A 341 -3.64 -2.32 -16.17
CA TYR A 341 -3.96 -3.71 -16.54
C TYR A 341 -5.06 -3.86 -17.61
N GLU A 342 -6.11 -3.05 -17.57
CA GLU A 342 -7.26 -3.18 -18.46
C GLU A 342 -6.96 -2.74 -19.91
N LEU A 343 -5.88 -1.98 -20.12
CA LEU A 343 -5.44 -1.53 -21.44
C LEU A 343 -4.46 -2.50 -22.12
N LEU A 344 -3.89 -3.47 -21.38
CA LEU A 344 -2.87 -4.39 -21.88
C LEU A 344 -3.31 -5.15 -23.14
N PHE A 345 -4.53 -5.69 -23.12
CA PHE A 345 -5.04 -6.48 -24.25
C PHE A 345 -5.19 -5.63 -25.52
N LYS A 346 -5.73 -4.41 -25.37
CA LYS A 346 -5.95 -3.47 -26.48
C LYS A 346 -4.64 -2.93 -27.06
N ARG A 347 -3.66 -2.63 -26.19
CA ARG A 347 -2.35 -2.06 -26.58
C ARG A 347 -1.26 -3.11 -26.82
N TYR A 348 -1.58 -4.41 -26.75
CA TYR A 348 -0.61 -5.50 -26.92
C TYR A 348 0.26 -5.35 -28.17
N LYS A 349 -0.35 -5.05 -29.31
CA LYS A 349 0.36 -4.93 -30.60
C LYS A 349 1.34 -3.75 -30.62
N ASP A 350 1.02 -2.67 -29.90
CA ASP A 350 1.88 -1.49 -29.81
C ASP A 350 3.05 -1.79 -28.88
N LEU A 351 2.75 -2.35 -27.70
CA LEU A 351 3.75 -2.71 -26.69
C LEU A 351 4.76 -3.73 -27.20
N ALA A 352 4.32 -4.71 -28.00
CA ALA A 352 5.20 -5.75 -28.55
C ALA A 352 6.27 -5.19 -29.52
N LYS A 353 6.04 -4.00 -30.11
CA LYS A 353 6.98 -3.34 -31.03
C LYS A 353 8.09 -2.57 -30.31
N LEU A 354 7.94 -2.32 -29.00
CA LEU A 354 8.83 -1.44 -28.23
C LEU A 354 10.16 -2.10 -27.82
N ASN A 355 10.38 -3.37 -28.15
CA ASN A 355 11.58 -4.13 -27.77
C ASN A 355 11.90 -4.03 -26.26
N LEU A 356 10.83 -4.06 -25.45
CA LEU A 356 10.88 -3.98 -23.99
C LEU A 356 11.87 -4.99 -23.43
N LYS A 357 12.56 -4.62 -22.34
CA LYS A 357 13.51 -5.47 -21.62
C LYS A 357 12.98 -5.89 -20.25
N THR A 358 12.19 -5.03 -19.62
CA THR A 358 11.66 -5.24 -18.27
C THR A 358 10.16 -5.08 -18.24
N ILE A 359 9.49 -5.94 -17.48
CA ILE A 359 8.09 -5.77 -17.08
C ILE A 359 8.04 -5.73 -15.56
N VAL A 360 7.41 -4.71 -15.01
CA VAL A 360 7.06 -4.60 -13.60
C VAL A 360 5.54 -4.67 -13.50
N CYS A 361 5.03 -5.52 -12.62
CA CYS A 361 3.62 -5.69 -12.33
C CYS A 361 3.36 -5.31 -10.88
N ASP A 362 2.84 -4.11 -10.66
CA ASP A 362 2.39 -3.63 -9.36
C ASP A 362 0.98 -4.17 -9.04
N GLU A 363 0.74 -4.60 -7.81
CA GLU A 363 -0.43 -5.40 -7.42
C GLU A 363 -0.65 -6.59 -8.37
N VAL A 364 0.39 -7.42 -8.52
CA VAL A 364 0.47 -8.52 -9.50
C VAL A 364 -0.67 -9.55 -9.40
N GLN A 365 -1.36 -9.64 -8.26
CA GLN A 365 -2.60 -10.41 -8.07
C GLN A 365 -3.71 -10.10 -9.10
N ASN A 366 -3.62 -8.97 -9.83
CA ASN A 366 -4.51 -8.66 -10.94
C ASN A 366 -4.40 -9.69 -12.07
N LEU A 367 -3.32 -10.46 -12.10
CA LEU A 367 -2.99 -11.50 -13.08
C LEU A 367 -3.24 -12.91 -12.55
N ARG A 368 -3.91 -13.07 -11.40
CA ARG A 368 -4.17 -14.36 -10.73
C ARG A 368 -5.04 -15.35 -11.52
N SER A 369 -5.63 -14.94 -12.63
CA SER A 369 -6.51 -15.80 -13.44
C SER A 369 -6.02 -15.91 -14.87
N LYS A 370 -5.64 -17.13 -15.24
CA LYS A 370 -5.10 -17.48 -16.56
C LYS A 370 -6.10 -17.36 -17.72
N THR A 371 -7.39 -17.24 -17.44
CA THR A 371 -8.47 -17.14 -18.45
C THR A 371 -8.73 -15.69 -18.88
N THR A 372 -8.10 -14.72 -18.22
CA THR A 372 -8.37 -13.30 -18.46
C THR A 372 -7.55 -12.76 -19.64
N GLN A 373 -8.14 -11.82 -20.38
CA GLN A 373 -7.44 -11.14 -21.49
C GLN A 373 -6.17 -10.42 -21.03
N LYS A 374 -6.18 -9.79 -19.84
CA LYS A 374 -5.00 -9.14 -19.26
C LYS A 374 -3.87 -10.12 -18.96
N TYR A 375 -4.18 -11.31 -18.43
CA TYR A 375 -3.19 -12.38 -18.25
C TYR A 375 -2.61 -12.82 -19.60
N HIS A 376 -3.45 -13.11 -20.58
CA HIS A 376 -2.98 -13.55 -21.88
C HIS A 376 -2.08 -12.50 -22.57
N ALA A 377 -2.44 -11.22 -22.47
CA ALA A 377 -1.64 -10.14 -23.01
C ALA A 377 -0.26 -10.05 -22.34
N ILE A 378 -0.21 -10.03 -21.00
CA ILE A 378 1.07 -9.93 -20.29
C ILE A 378 1.91 -11.19 -20.44
N LYS A 379 1.30 -12.39 -20.49
CA LYS A 379 2.01 -13.65 -20.70
C LYS A 379 2.70 -13.67 -22.07
N LYS A 380 2.00 -13.20 -23.11
CA LYS A 380 2.58 -13.05 -24.45
C LYS A 380 3.70 -12.01 -24.49
N LEU A 381 3.49 -10.84 -23.88
CA LEU A 381 4.54 -9.81 -23.79
C LEU A 381 5.77 -10.34 -23.07
N SER A 382 5.57 -11.00 -21.93
CA SER A 382 6.65 -11.58 -21.14
C SER A 382 7.38 -12.69 -21.90
N ALA A 383 6.75 -13.37 -22.84
CA ALA A 383 7.38 -14.41 -23.66
C ALA A 383 8.24 -13.86 -24.82
N LEU A 384 8.23 -12.54 -25.07
CA LEU A 384 9.09 -11.94 -26.10
C LEU A 384 10.57 -12.12 -25.73
N GLU A 385 11.39 -12.49 -26.71
CA GLU A 385 12.84 -12.72 -26.53
C GLU A 385 13.58 -11.49 -25.99
N SER A 386 13.03 -10.30 -26.24
CA SER A 386 13.58 -9.05 -25.72
C SER A 386 13.48 -8.93 -24.21
N ILE A 387 12.49 -9.57 -23.57
CA ILE A 387 12.20 -9.46 -22.14
C ILE A 387 13.15 -10.33 -21.34
N LYS A 388 13.94 -9.68 -20.48
CA LYS A 388 14.90 -10.32 -19.59
C LYS A 388 14.43 -10.35 -18.14
N TYR A 389 13.68 -9.32 -17.72
CA TYR A 389 13.33 -9.08 -16.33
C TYR A 389 11.81 -8.95 -16.14
N ARG A 390 11.28 -9.60 -15.11
CA ARG A 390 9.86 -9.71 -14.78
C ARG A 390 9.70 -9.61 -13.28
N ILE A 391 9.26 -8.46 -12.81
CA ILE A 391 9.17 -8.15 -11.38
C ILE A 391 7.69 -8.03 -11.01
N GLY A 392 7.27 -8.76 -9.99
CA GLY A 392 5.94 -8.63 -9.40
C GLY A 392 6.02 -7.94 -8.03
N LEU A 393 5.07 -7.07 -7.74
CA LEU A 393 4.90 -6.43 -6.44
C LEU A 393 3.49 -6.72 -5.93
N SER A 394 3.35 -7.08 -4.66
CA SER A 394 2.04 -7.30 -4.06
C SER A 394 2.09 -7.29 -2.54
N GLY A 395 1.10 -6.68 -1.90
CA GLY A 395 0.86 -6.91 -0.46
C GLY A 395 0.22 -8.27 -0.16
N THR A 396 -0.48 -8.84 -1.14
CA THR A 396 -1.31 -10.04 -0.99
C THR A 396 -1.29 -10.85 -2.30
N PRO A 397 -0.25 -11.65 -2.56
CA PRO A 397 -0.07 -12.30 -3.87
C PRO A 397 -1.11 -13.39 -4.16
N ILE A 398 -1.80 -13.89 -3.15
CA ILE A 398 -2.89 -14.87 -3.25
C ILE A 398 -4.18 -14.24 -2.73
N TYR A 399 -5.25 -14.23 -3.52
CA TYR A 399 -6.51 -13.54 -3.17
C TYR A 399 -7.58 -14.48 -2.61
N ASN A 400 -7.67 -15.68 -3.18
CA ASN A 400 -8.70 -16.67 -2.87
C ASN A 400 -8.16 -18.04 -2.55
N ARG A 401 -7.20 -18.54 -3.33
CA ARG A 401 -6.77 -19.95 -3.29
C ARG A 401 -5.33 -20.08 -3.68
N GLY A 402 -4.62 -21.06 -3.13
CA GLY A 402 -3.20 -21.28 -3.38
C GLY A 402 -2.83 -21.39 -4.86
N SER A 403 -3.70 -22.00 -5.66
CA SER A 403 -3.49 -22.19 -7.10
C SER A 403 -3.43 -20.88 -7.91
N GLU A 404 -3.92 -19.76 -7.37
CA GLU A 404 -3.82 -18.43 -7.98
C GLU A 404 -2.39 -17.90 -8.07
N ILE A 405 -1.44 -18.49 -7.32
CA ILE A 405 -0.02 -18.15 -7.44
C ILE A 405 0.60 -18.66 -8.75
N TRP A 406 0.08 -19.76 -9.30
CA TRP A 406 0.62 -20.39 -10.50
C TRP A 406 0.71 -19.42 -11.69
N PRO A 407 -0.36 -18.72 -12.11
CA PRO A 407 -0.26 -17.80 -13.25
C PRO A 407 0.75 -16.66 -13.01
N ILE A 408 0.86 -16.17 -11.78
CA ILE A 408 1.84 -15.14 -11.43
C ILE A 408 3.26 -15.67 -11.63
N VAL A 409 3.56 -16.85 -11.08
CA VAL A 409 4.88 -17.49 -11.22
C VAL A 409 5.16 -17.90 -12.67
N ASP A 410 4.15 -18.34 -13.42
CA ASP A 410 4.28 -18.68 -14.83
C ASP A 410 4.65 -17.45 -15.69
N ILE A 411 4.28 -16.24 -15.27
CA ILE A 411 4.76 -14.99 -15.89
C ILE A 411 6.20 -14.71 -15.46
N LEU A 412 6.44 -14.63 -14.15
CA LEU A 412 7.71 -14.15 -13.58
C LEU A 412 8.86 -15.12 -13.84
N ARG A 413 8.63 -16.43 -13.70
CA ARG A 413 9.62 -17.49 -13.88
C ARG A 413 8.99 -18.70 -14.59
N PRO A 414 8.74 -18.59 -15.91
CA PRO A 414 8.09 -19.65 -16.69
C PRO A 414 8.77 -21.00 -16.51
N GLY A 415 7.97 -22.05 -16.31
CA GLY A 415 8.45 -23.43 -16.14
C GLY A 415 8.89 -23.79 -14.71
N LEU A 416 9.01 -22.85 -13.77
CA LEU A 416 9.36 -23.15 -12.38
C LEU A 416 8.39 -24.15 -11.73
N LEU A 417 7.09 -23.96 -11.97
CA LEU A 417 6.01 -24.81 -11.46
C LEU A 417 5.52 -25.84 -12.48
N GLY A 418 6.23 -26.01 -13.60
CA GLY A 418 5.74 -26.75 -14.76
C GLY A 418 4.50 -26.10 -15.42
N SER A 419 3.87 -26.85 -16.31
CA SER A 419 2.56 -26.50 -16.87
C SER A 419 1.49 -26.48 -15.78
N PHE A 420 0.36 -25.81 -16.04
CA PHE A 420 -0.74 -25.78 -15.07
C PHE A 420 -1.28 -27.18 -14.74
N LYS A 421 -1.22 -28.09 -15.73
CA LYS A 421 -1.65 -29.48 -15.55
C LYS A 421 -0.72 -30.20 -14.57
N GLU A 422 0.58 -30.14 -14.79
CA GLU A 422 1.60 -30.73 -13.90
C GLU A 422 1.54 -30.12 -12.50
N PHE A 423 1.36 -28.79 -12.41
CA PHE A 423 1.16 -28.11 -11.13
C PHE A 423 -0.06 -28.65 -10.39
N CYS A 424 -1.18 -28.86 -11.09
CA CYS A 424 -2.38 -29.40 -10.47
C CYS A 424 -2.18 -30.86 -10.06
N GLU A 425 -1.57 -31.70 -10.90
CA GLU A 425 -1.27 -33.10 -10.59
C GLU A 425 -0.36 -33.25 -9.36
N TYR A 426 0.60 -32.34 -9.17
CA TYR A 426 1.56 -32.43 -8.07
C TYR A 426 1.10 -31.74 -6.78
N PHE A 427 0.53 -30.53 -6.87
CA PHE A 427 0.20 -29.70 -5.71
C PHE A 427 -1.27 -29.69 -5.34
N CYS A 428 -2.16 -30.00 -6.28
CA CYS A 428 -3.59 -29.74 -6.10
C CYS A 428 -4.44 -31.00 -6.20
N TYR A 429 -5.68 -30.87 -5.76
CA TYR A 429 -6.79 -31.66 -6.29
C TYR A 429 -7.78 -30.72 -6.97
N ILE A 430 -8.53 -31.24 -7.94
CA ILE A 430 -9.61 -30.51 -8.58
C ILE A 430 -10.89 -30.90 -7.86
N ASN A 431 -11.59 -29.91 -7.29
CA ASN A 431 -12.88 -30.18 -6.68
C ASN A 431 -13.99 -30.33 -7.74
N GLU A 432 -15.18 -30.73 -7.30
CA GLU A 432 -16.37 -30.92 -8.15
C GLU A 432 -16.73 -29.69 -8.99
N LYS A 433 -16.33 -28.49 -8.54
CA LYS A 433 -16.57 -27.21 -9.22
C LYS A 433 -15.44 -26.84 -10.19
N GLY A 434 -14.53 -27.77 -10.49
CA GLY A 434 -13.39 -27.56 -11.40
C GLY A 434 -12.30 -26.64 -10.85
N LYS A 435 -12.28 -26.37 -9.54
CA LYS A 435 -11.30 -25.48 -8.90
C LYS A 435 -10.13 -26.28 -8.36
N ALA A 436 -8.92 -25.84 -8.68
CA ALA A 436 -7.69 -26.39 -8.12
C ALA A 436 -7.46 -25.87 -6.69
N ILE A 437 -7.40 -26.77 -5.73
CA ILE A 437 -7.14 -26.49 -4.31
C ILE A 437 -5.82 -27.17 -3.94
N VAL A 438 -4.92 -26.43 -3.29
CA VAL A 438 -3.61 -26.97 -2.90
C VAL A 438 -3.79 -27.94 -1.73
N LEU A 439 -3.29 -29.16 -1.91
CA LEU A 439 -3.31 -30.23 -0.90
C LEU A 439 -2.53 -29.79 0.33
N GLU A 440 -3.08 -30.05 1.53
CA GLU A 440 -2.50 -29.61 2.80
C GLU A 440 -1.05 -30.07 2.98
N ASN A 441 -0.76 -31.35 2.71
CA ASN A 441 0.58 -31.92 2.76
C ASN A 441 1.56 -31.39 1.68
N LYS A 442 1.07 -30.60 0.71
CA LYS A 442 1.88 -29.98 -0.34
C LYS A 442 2.08 -28.48 -0.15
N ARG A 443 1.36 -27.83 0.77
CA ARG A 443 1.44 -26.38 1.00
C ARG A 443 2.83 -25.93 1.41
N GLU A 444 3.48 -26.67 2.32
CA GLU A 444 4.84 -26.38 2.75
C GLU A 444 5.87 -26.57 1.61
N SER A 445 5.70 -27.61 0.81
CA SER A 445 6.56 -27.85 -0.37
C SER A 445 6.42 -26.71 -1.39
N LEU A 446 5.19 -26.26 -1.64
CA LEU A 446 4.91 -25.12 -2.51
C LEU A 446 5.54 -23.83 -1.95
N ARG A 447 5.33 -23.53 -0.67
CA ARG A 447 5.97 -22.40 0.02
C ARG A 447 7.48 -22.39 -0.16
N ASN A 448 8.13 -23.52 0.13
CA ASN A 448 9.57 -23.68 0.02
C ASN A 448 10.06 -23.39 -1.40
N MET A 449 9.33 -23.87 -2.41
CA MET A 449 9.67 -23.62 -3.80
C MET A 449 9.49 -22.14 -4.19
N LEU A 450 8.44 -21.47 -3.69
CA LEU A 450 8.23 -20.05 -3.91
C LEU A 450 9.35 -19.22 -3.26
N GLN A 451 9.60 -19.40 -1.97
CA GLN A 451 10.56 -18.61 -1.21
C GLN A 451 12.01 -18.80 -1.68
N LYS A 452 12.40 -20.02 -2.08
CA LYS A 452 13.77 -20.31 -2.51
C LYS A 452 14.10 -19.83 -3.92
N HIS A 453 13.09 -19.55 -4.75
CA HIS A 453 13.31 -19.35 -6.20
C HIS A 453 12.64 -18.13 -6.80
N VAL A 454 11.57 -17.58 -6.23
CA VAL A 454 10.82 -16.52 -6.91
C VAL A 454 10.20 -15.48 -5.99
N MET A 455 9.95 -15.75 -4.71
CA MET A 455 9.21 -14.85 -3.83
C MET A 455 10.00 -14.45 -2.58
N LEU A 456 10.13 -13.15 -2.34
CA LEU A 456 10.52 -12.60 -1.04
C LEU A 456 9.26 -12.14 -0.30
N ARG A 457 9.02 -12.67 0.89
CA ARG A 457 7.85 -12.39 1.71
C ARG A 457 8.32 -11.87 3.07
N ARG A 458 7.85 -10.68 3.46
CA ARG A 458 8.19 -10.02 4.74
C ARG A 458 6.92 -9.52 5.42
N LYS A 459 6.76 -9.75 6.73
CA LYS A 459 5.63 -9.24 7.51
C LYS A 459 5.92 -7.87 8.13
N LYS A 460 4.87 -7.12 8.49
CA LYS A 460 5.01 -5.89 9.28
C LYS A 460 5.65 -6.21 10.62
N THR A 461 5.26 -7.29 11.27
CA THR A 461 5.83 -7.72 12.56
C THR A 461 7.31 -8.08 12.47
N ASP A 462 7.79 -8.51 11.30
CA ASP A 462 9.20 -8.82 11.08
C ASP A 462 10.07 -7.55 10.92
N VAL A 463 9.44 -6.41 10.59
CA VAL A 463 10.14 -5.15 10.21
C VAL A 463 9.80 -3.97 11.14
N LEU A 464 8.63 -3.98 11.78
CA LEU A 464 8.11 -3.01 12.74
C LEU A 464 7.59 -3.77 13.96
N GLN A 465 8.36 -3.76 15.05
CA GLN A 465 7.95 -4.43 16.29
C GLN A 465 6.95 -3.60 17.13
N GLU A 466 6.63 -2.37 16.70
CA GLU A 466 5.87 -1.38 17.45
C GLU A 466 4.37 -1.30 17.11
N LEU A 467 3.90 -2.01 16.07
CA LEU A 467 2.49 -1.94 15.66
C LEU A 467 1.64 -2.83 16.59
N LYS A 468 0.67 -2.21 17.31
CA LYS A 468 -0.26 -2.93 18.20
C LYS A 468 -1.02 -4.03 17.45
N GLU A 469 -1.44 -5.06 18.18
CA GLU A 469 -2.10 -6.23 17.59
C GLU A 469 -3.39 -5.86 16.83
N LYS A 470 -3.73 -6.71 15.86
CA LYS A 470 -5.04 -6.71 15.20
C LYS A 470 -5.80 -7.93 15.69
N ILE A 471 -6.99 -7.73 16.25
CA ILE A 471 -7.83 -8.80 16.78
C ILE A 471 -9.04 -8.96 15.89
N ARG A 472 -9.29 -10.19 15.42
CA ARG A 472 -10.43 -10.53 14.55
C ARG A 472 -11.49 -11.26 15.35
N HIS A 473 -12.73 -10.81 15.25
CA HIS A 473 -13.90 -11.38 15.89
C HIS A 473 -14.92 -11.80 14.85
N LYS A 474 -15.40 -13.04 14.98
CA LYS A 474 -16.60 -13.52 14.28
C LYS A 474 -17.79 -13.29 15.19
N GLU A 475 -18.70 -12.43 14.77
CA GLU A 475 -19.90 -12.12 15.53
C GLU A 475 -21.12 -12.66 14.79
N ILE A 476 -21.86 -13.56 15.42
CA ILE A 476 -23.14 -14.04 14.92
C ILE A 476 -24.21 -13.07 15.44
N ILE A 477 -24.93 -12.45 14.53
CA ILE A 477 -26.03 -11.52 14.84
C ILE A 477 -27.33 -12.09 14.29
N ASP A 478 -28.45 -11.69 14.88
CA ASP A 478 -29.77 -12.07 14.38
C ASP A 478 -30.04 -11.50 12.97
N ALA A 479 -30.99 -12.13 12.28
CA ALA A 479 -31.45 -11.72 10.96
C ALA A 479 -32.95 -11.99 10.82
N ASP A 480 -33.64 -11.19 10.01
CA ASP A 480 -35.03 -11.46 9.63
C ASP A 480 -35.10 -12.67 8.68
N ILE A 481 -35.20 -13.86 9.26
CA ILE A 481 -35.27 -15.14 8.54
C ILE A 481 -36.53 -15.25 7.70
N ASN A 482 -37.64 -14.64 8.13
CA ASN A 482 -38.89 -14.68 7.38
C ASN A 482 -38.76 -13.89 6.08
N TYR A 483 -38.19 -12.68 6.16
CA TYR A 483 -37.84 -11.90 4.98
C TYR A 483 -36.81 -12.63 4.10
N TYR A 484 -35.75 -13.17 4.70
CA TYR A 484 -34.70 -13.89 3.99
C TYR A 484 -35.25 -15.05 3.16
N ASN A 485 -36.02 -15.95 3.78
CA ASN A 485 -36.59 -17.12 3.11
C ASN A 485 -37.58 -16.73 2.01
N LYS A 486 -38.43 -15.72 2.26
CA LYS A 486 -39.39 -15.22 1.26
C LYS A 486 -38.71 -14.67 0.01
N GLU A 487 -37.64 -13.88 0.16
CA GLU A 487 -36.89 -13.37 -1.00
C GLU A 487 -36.03 -14.45 -1.65
N LEU A 488 -35.51 -15.41 -0.86
CA LEU A 488 -34.76 -16.55 -1.35
C LEU A 488 -35.62 -17.41 -2.29
N GLU A 489 -36.88 -17.71 -1.94
CA GLU A 489 -37.83 -18.42 -2.81
C GLU A 489 -38.01 -17.73 -4.17
N LYS A 490 -38.12 -16.40 -4.19
CA LYS A 490 -38.23 -15.63 -5.44
C LYS A 490 -36.96 -15.75 -6.29
N ILE A 491 -35.78 -15.73 -5.65
CA ILE A 491 -34.49 -15.90 -6.32
C ILE A 491 -34.39 -17.30 -6.94
N TRP A 492 -34.77 -18.34 -6.21
CA TRP A 492 -34.77 -19.72 -6.70
C TRP A 492 -35.71 -19.91 -7.87
N LYS A 493 -36.95 -19.41 -7.77
CA LYS A 493 -37.91 -19.47 -8.88
C LYS A 493 -37.37 -18.79 -10.14
N LYS A 494 -36.81 -17.58 -9.98
CA LYS A 494 -36.17 -16.86 -11.10
C LYS A 494 -34.98 -17.61 -11.66
N LEU A 495 -34.16 -18.23 -10.81
CA LEU A 495 -33.02 -19.03 -11.26
C LEU A 495 -33.47 -20.26 -12.06
N GLU A 496 -34.55 -20.93 -11.64
CA GLU A 496 -35.12 -22.05 -12.40
C GLU A 496 -35.62 -21.60 -13.78
N ASP A 497 -36.34 -20.49 -13.85
CA ASP A 497 -36.83 -19.93 -15.11
C ASP A 497 -35.68 -19.50 -16.02
N ASP A 498 -34.69 -18.78 -15.49
CA ASP A 498 -33.47 -18.37 -16.22
C ASP A 498 -32.68 -19.60 -16.72
N ARG A 499 -32.64 -20.69 -15.93
CA ARG A 499 -31.97 -21.94 -16.33
C ARG A 499 -32.73 -22.68 -17.42
N LYS A 500 -34.06 -22.69 -17.40
CA LYS A 500 -34.89 -23.26 -18.48
C LYS A 500 -34.73 -22.47 -19.78
N ALA A 501 -34.57 -21.15 -19.68
CA ALA A 501 -34.34 -20.27 -20.82
C ALA A 501 -32.88 -20.27 -21.32
N ALA A 502 -31.93 -20.81 -20.55
CA ALA A 502 -30.53 -20.80 -20.91
C ALA A 502 -30.25 -21.66 -22.15
N GLN A 503 -29.65 -21.07 -23.17
CA GLN A 503 -29.34 -21.75 -24.43
C GLN A 503 -28.00 -22.49 -24.38
N ASN A 504 -27.12 -22.12 -23.44
CA ASN A 504 -25.79 -22.70 -23.29
C ASN A 504 -25.33 -22.72 -21.81
N ALA A 505 -24.23 -23.41 -21.55
CA ALA A 505 -23.66 -23.55 -20.20
C ALA A 505 -23.17 -22.21 -19.60
N PHE A 506 -22.80 -21.24 -20.45
CA PHE A 506 -22.37 -19.92 -20.00
C PHE A 506 -23.54 -19.09 -19.44
N ASP A 507 -24.68 -19.12 -20.12
CA ASP A 507 -25.91 -18.44 -19.69
C ASP A 507 -26.40 -19.01 -18.36
N ALA A 508 -26.40 -20.35 -18.24
CA ALA A 508 -26.75 -21.04 -17.00
C ALA A 508 -25.79 -20.68 -15.84
N SER A 509 -24.49 -20.61 -16.10
CA SER A 509 -23.49 -20.18 -15.12
C SER A 509 -23.69 -18.73 -14.70
N THR A 510 -24.00 -17.84 -15.65
CA THR A 510 -24.25 -16.42 -15.40
C THR A 510 -25.52 -16.23 -14.55
N ALA A 511 -26.59 -16.97 -14.84
CA ALA A 511 -27.81 -16.97 -14.03
C ALA A 511 -27.53 -17.40 -12.58
N TYR A 512 -26.75 -18.48 -12.40
CA TYR A 512 -26.34 -18.93 -11.08
C TYR A 512 -25.50 -17.90 -10.31
N GLN A 513 -24.56 -17.22 -10.98
CA GLN A 513 -23.81 -16.13 -10.36
C GLN A 513 -24.71 -14.96 -9.95
N ARG A 514 -25.70 -14.60 -10.77
CA ARG A 514 -26.69 -13.56 -10.45
C ARG A 514 -27.53 -13.93 -9.22
N ALA A 515 -27.96 -15.19 -9.12
CA ALA A 515 -28.70 -15.69 -7.96
C ALA A 515 -27.87 -15.58 -6.67
N ILE A 516 -26.60 -16.01 -6.69
CA ILE A 516 -25.69 -15.89 -5.53
C ILE A 516 -25.51 -14.42 -5.12
N GLN A 517 -25.31 -13.50 -6.07
CA GLN A 517 -25.19 -12.08 -5.71
C GLN A 517 -26.48 -11.53 -5.10
N SER A 518 -27.63 -11.94 -5.62
CA SER A 518 -28.94 -11.52 -5.09
C SER A 518 -29.15 -12.07 -3.67
N GLU A 519 -28.83 -13.34 -3.43
CA GLU A 519 -28.91 -13.98 -2.11
C GLU A 519 -28.02 -13.27 -1.09
N ARG A 520 -26.80 -12.89 -1.46
CA ARG A 520 -25.90 -12.09 -0.60
C ARG A 520 -26.51 -10.74 -0.23
N GLN A 521 -27.10 -10.05 -1.20
CA GLN A 521 -27.77 -8.78 -0.94
C GLN A 521 -28.94 -8.96 0.02
N VAL A 522 -29.75 -10.01 -0.17
CA VAL A 522 -30.87 -10.34 0.72
C VAL A 522 -30.38 -10.68 2.12
N ALA A 523 -29.32 -11.49 2.27
CA ALA A 523 -28.70 -11.79 3.57
C ALA A 523 -28.23 -10.51 4.28
N GLY A 524 -27.56 -9.62 3.55
CA GLY A 524 -27.11 -8.33 4.07
C GLY A 524 -28.25 -7.41 4.52
N VAL A 525 -29.39 -7.41 3.80
CA VAL A 525 -30.60 -6.67 4.22
C VAL A 525 -31.28 -7.33 5.43
N ALA A 526 -31.38 -8.66 5.45
CA ALA A 526 -32.06 -9.40 6.53
C ALA A 526 -31.41 -9.14 7.90
N LYS A 527 -30.08 -9.04 7.96
CA LYS A 527 -29.35 -8.75 9.21
C LYS A 527 -29.13 -7.26 9.49
N LEU A 528 -29.53 -6.38 8.56
CA LEU A 528 -29.22 -4.96 8.62
C LEU A 528 -29.70 -4.27 9.92
N PRO A 529 -30.89 -4.56 10.47
CA PRO A 529 -31.31 -3.96 11.74
C PRO A 529 -30.34 -4.26 12.89
N HIS A 530 -29.83 -5.50 12.95
CA HIS A 530 -28.88 -5.93 13.97
C HIS A 530 -27.47 -5.38 13.71
N VAL A 531 -27.06 -5.23 12.45
CA VAL A 531 -25.84 -4.48 12.10
C VAL A 531 -25.93 -3.04 12.58
N ILE A 532 -27.05 -2.35 12.35
CA ILE A 532 -27.26 -0.98 12.80
C ILE A 532 -27.15 -0.90 14.32
N ASN A 533 -27.83 -1.78 15.05
CA ASN A 533 -27.76 -1.82 16.52
C ASN A 533 -26.32 -2.07 17.01
N PHE A 534 -25.61 -3.02 16.38
CA PHE A 534 -24.22 -3.31 16.72
C PHE A 534 -23.31 -2.08 16.52
N VAL A 535 -23.48 -1.37 15.41
CA VAL A 535 -22.75 -0.12 15.15
C VAL A 535 -23.13 0.94 16.20
N LYS A 536 -24.41 1.12 16.50
CA LYS A 536 -24.88 2.08 17.51
C LYS A 536 -24.25 1.82 18.89
N ASN A 537 -24.23 0.57 19.34
CA ASN A 537 -23.62 0.19 20.62
C ASN A 537 -22.11 0.54 20.68
N ILE A 538 -21.38 0.40 19.56
CA ILE A 538 -19.97 0.82 19.49
C ILE A 538 -19.85 2.36 19.38
N MET A 539 -20.80 3.03 18.72
CA MET A 539 -20.80 4.49 18.67
C MET A 539 -21.12 5.12 20.04
N GLU A 540 -21.89 4.45 20.89
CA GLU A 540 -22.19 4.87 22.27
C GLU A 540 -20.95 4.90 23.17
N ILE A 541 -19.98 4.00 22.96
CA ILE A 541 -18.69 4.05 23.66
C ILE A 541 -17.76 5.14 23.07
N GLU A 542 -18.26 5.94 22.13
CA GLU A 542 -17.61 7.12 21.57
C GLU A 542 -16.31 6.83 20.79
N GLU A 543 -16.19 5.62 20.28
CA GLU A 543 -15.02 5.15 19.51
C GLU A 543 -15.19 5.37 18.01
N SER A 544 -14.07 5.39 17.29
CA SER A 544 -14.03 5.59 15.84
C SER A 544 -14.21 4.27 15.07
N VAL A 545 -15.19 4.25 14.16
CA VAL A 545 -15.66 3.03 13.49
C VAL A 545 -15.66 3.21 11.98
N VAL A 546 -15.14 2.21 11.27
CA VAL A 546 -15.29 2.06 9.81
C VAL A 546 -16.17 0.84 9.53
N VAL A 547 -17.31 1.05 8.90
CA VAL A 547 -18.21 -0.01 8.45
C VAL A 547 -17.99 -0.27 6.97
N PHE A 548 -17.56 -1.49 6.62
CA PHE A 548 -17.45 -1.93 5.24
C PHE A 548 -18.69 -2.70 4.79
N CYS A 549 -19.24 -2.31 3.65
CA CYS A 549 -20.32 -3.03 2.98
C CYS A 549 -20.09 -3.13 1.47
N HIS A 550 -20.77 -4.04 0.79
CA HIS A 550 -20.57 -4.31 -0.63
C HIS A 550 -21.65 -3.67 -1.50
N HIS A 551 -22.93 -3.90 -1.18
CA HIS A 551 -24.05 -3.48 -2.02
C HIS A 551 -24.42 -2.01 -1.76
N LYS A 552 -24.66 -1.27 -2.84
CA LYS A 552 -25.07 0.14 -2.77
C LYS A 552 -26.36 0.33 -1.96
N ALA A 553 -27.31 -0.60 -2.05
CA ALA A 553 -28.56 -0.55 -1.29
C ALA A 553 -28.30 -0.55 0.22
N ILE A 554 -27.42 -1.45 0.69
CA ILE A 554 -27.04 -1.53 2.11
C ILE A 554 -26.26 -0.28 2.52
N HIS A 555 -25.38 0.22 1.65
CA HIS A 555 -24.67 1.47 1.89
C HIS A 555 -25.64 2.64 2.13
N SER A 556 -26.63 2.82 1.25
CA SER A 556 -27.69 3.84 1.41
C SER A 556 -28.50 3.68 2.68
N LEU A 557 -28.90 2.44 3.01
CA LEU A 557 -29.72 2.16 4.21
C LEU A 557 -28.92 2.39 5.50
N LEU A 558 -27.65 2.03 5.54
CA LEU A 558 -26.77 2.34 6.68
C LEU A 558 -26.61 3.85 6.86
N HIS A 559 -26.42 4.60 5.77
CA HIS A 559 -26.36 6.06 5.81
C HIS A 559 -27.64 6.69 6.35
N GLN A 560 -28.80 6.18 5.91
CA GLN A 560 -30.09 6.66 6.39
C GLN A 560 -30.30 6.34 7.88
N ALA A 561 -30.03 5.10 8.30
CA ALA A 561 -30.30 4.65 9.66
C ALA A 561 -29.31 5.20 10.71
N LEU A 562 -28.10 5.57 10.28
CA LEU A 562 -27.02 6.11 11.12
C LEU A 562 -26.79 7.60 10.87
N ALA A 563 -27.74 8.29 10.24
CA ALA A 563 -27.63 9.71 9.88
C ALA A 563 -27.35 10.62 11.09
N GLU A 564 -27.82 10.23 12.28
CA GLU A 564 -27.55 10.93 13.55
C GLU A 564 -26.06 11.05 13.86
N PHE A 565 -25.24 10.07 13.42
CA PHE A 565 -23.78 10.07 13.61
C PHE A 565 -23.01 10.75 12.46
N LYS A 566 -23.73 11.31 11.48
CA LYS A 566 -23.15 12.01 10.31
C LYS A 566 -22.00 11.23 9.65
N PRO A 567 -22.25 10.01 9.13
CA PRO A 567 -21.20 9.14 8.61
C PRO A 567 -20.47 9.74 7.41
N ALA A 568 -19.13 9.69 7.41
CA ALA A 568 -18.33 9.90 6.21
C ALA A 568 -18.54 8.74 5.21
N SER A 569 -18.32 8.99 3.91
CA SER A 569 -18.72 8.05 2.86
C SER A 569 -17.66 7.83 1.79
N ILE A 570 -17.34 6.56 1.55
CA ILE A 570 -16.51 6.13 0.40
C ILE A 570 -17.29 5.10 -0.43
N ILE A 571 -17.76 5.50 -1.62
CA ILE A 571 -18.50 4.64 -2.56
C ILE A 571 -17.85 4.69 -3.94
N GLY A 572 -17.89 3.56 -4.66
CA GLY A 572 -17.44 3.52 -6.05
C GLY A 572 -18.25 4.46 -6.96
N GLY A 573 -17.54 5.25 -7.76
CA GLY A 573 -18.11 6.23 -8.69
C GLY A 573 -17.99 7.69 -8.25
N GLN A 574 -17.56 7.95 -7.00
CA GLN A 574 -17.23 9.30 -6.52
C GLN A 574 -15.99 9.86 -7.19
N SER A 575 -15.95 11.19 -7.37
CA SER A 575 -14.73 11.89 -7.78
C SER A 575 -13.63 11.77 -6.73
N ASP A 576 -12.37 11.92 -7.14
CA ASP A 576 -11.23 11.82 -6.22
C ASP A 576 -11.28 12.94 -5.15
N LYS A 577 -11.79 14.13 -5.50
CA LYS A 577 -11.97 15.25 -4.56
C LYS A 577 -13.00 14.94 -3.47
N GLU A 578 -14.20 14.45 -3.86
CA GLU A 578 -15.23 14.08 -2.89
C GLU A 578 -14.77 12.95 -1.96
N ARG A 579 -14.06 11.96 -2.53
CA ARG A 579 -13.49 10.86 -1.76
C ARG A 579 -12.48 11.37 -0.72
N GLN A 580 -11.58 12.27 -1.13
CA GLN A 580 -10.58 12.84 -0.22
C GLN A 580 -11.23 13.64 0.90
N ASN A 581 -12.22 14.49 0.58
CA ASN A 581 -12.97 15.24 1.59
C ASN A 581 -13.61 14.31 2.64
N SER A 582 -14.25 13.20 2.22
CA SER A 582 -14.81 12.23 3.18
C SER A 582 -13.74 11.57 4.06
N ILE A 583 -12.55 11.31 3.52
CA ILE A 583 -11.43 10.75 4.29
C ILE A 583 -10.97 11.75 5.34
N ASP A 584 -10.80 13.01 4.93
CA ASP A 584 -10.36 14.10 5.80
C ASP A 584 -11.38 14.34 6.92
N THR A 585 -12.67 14.50 6.60
CA THR A 585 -13.75 14.64 7.60
C THR A 585 -13.71 13.53 8.67
N PHE A 586 -13.44 12.29 8.28
CA PHE A 586 -13.28 11.19 9.23
C PHE A 586 -11.97 11.27 10.02
N GLN A 587 -10.84 11.48 9.36
CA GLN A 587 -9.52 11.50 10.01
C GLN A 587 -9.35 12.68 10.97
N ASN A 588 -9.94 13.84 10.64
CA ASN A 588 -9.99 15.04 11.47
C ASN A 588 -10.87 14.83 12.72
N GLY A 589 -11.77 13.85 12.68
CA GLY A 589 -12.71 13.56 13.77
C GLY A 589 -13.98 14.40 13.74
N GLU A 590 -14.28 15.07 12.62
CA GLU A 590 -15.57 15.73 12.39
C GLU A 590 -16.72 14.72 12.42
N THR A 591 -16.42 13.46 12.06
CA THR A 591 -17.26 12.31 12.31
C THR A 591 -16.44 11.14 12.86
N LYS A 592 -17.05 10.35 13.75
CA LYS A 592 -16.47 9.11 14.29
C LYS A 592 -16.88 7.88 13.48
N LEU A 593 -17.80 8.01 12.54
CA LEU A 593 -18.32 6.91 11.74
C LEU A 593 -17.98 7.12 10.26
N MET A 594 -17.42 6.10 9.61
CA MET A 594 -17.29 6.05 8.16
C MET A 594 -17.97 4.79 7.63
N ILE A 595 -18.72 4.93 6.55
CA ILE A 595 -19.27 3.80 5.80
C ILE A 595 -18.56 3.74 4.44
N ALA A 596 -17.82 2.67 4.21
CA ALA A 596 -16.98 2.50 3.03
C ALA A 596 -17.38 1.25 2.23
N GLY A 597 -17.25 1.32 0.91
CA GLY A 597 -17.34 0.15 0.06
C GLY A 597 -16.21 -0.83 0.38
N LEU A 598 -16.51 -2.11 0.51
CA LEU A 598 -15.54 -3.16 0.90
C LEU A 598 -14.32 -3.22 -0.04
N ARG A 599 -14.49 -2.86 -1.32
CA ARG A 599 -13.39 -2.78 -2.30
C ARG A 599 -12.62 -1.46 -2.30
N ALA A 600 -13.03 -0.47 -1.49
CA ALA A 600 -12.25 0.75 -1.28
C ALA A 600 -10.91 0.45 -0.56
N GLY A 601 -10.79 -0.71 0.09
CA GLY A 601 -9.52 -1.24 0.58
C GLY A 601 -8.44 -1.40 -0.49
N ASN A 602 -8.74 -1.28 -1.79
CA ASN A 602 -7.75 -1.44 -2.86
C ASN A 602 -7.20 -0.09 -3.37
N VAL A 603 -7.74 1.05 -2.92
CA VAL A 603 -7.47 2.38 -3.53
C VAL A 603 -6.44 3.23 -2.81
N GLY A 604 -5.62 2.67 -1.92
CA GLY A 604 -4.52 3.45 -1.34
C GLY A 604 -4.87 4.25 -0.07
N ILE A 605 -6.13 4.30 0.38
CA ILE A 605 -6.58 5.21 1.44
C ILE A 605 -5.98 4.93 2.82
N ASN A 606 -6.02 5.95 3.70
CA ASN A 606 -5.54 5.87 5.07
C ASN A 606 -6.70 6.15 6.05
N LEU A 607 -6.95 5.23 6.99
CA LEU A 607 -8.05 5.27 7.96
C LEU A 607 -7.58 5.00 9.39
N THR A 608 -6.33 5.37 9.72
CA THR A 608 -5.68 5.12 11.03
C THR A 608 -6.39 5.69 12.25
N ARG A 609 -7.30 6.66 12.13
CA ARG A 609 -8.13 7.10 13.27
C ARG A 609 -9.05 6.00 13.78
N ALA A 610 -9.48 5.08 12.92
CA ALA A 610 -10.45 4.06 13.27
C ALA A 610 -9.85 2.99 14.19
N LYS A 611 -10.55 2.69 15.28
CA LYS A 611 -10.21 1.59 16.21
C LYS A 611 -10.99 0.32 15.89
N TYR A 612 -12.20 0.47 15.37
CA TYR A 612 -13.09 -0.63 15.00
C TYR A 612 -13.28 -0.68 13.49
N VAL A 613 -13.11 -1.87 12.91
CA VAL A 613 -13.57 -2.19 11.57
C VAL A 613 -14.68 -3.21 11.63
N ILE A 614 -15.82 -2.90 11.02
CA ILE A 614 -17.01 -3.74 11.01
C ILE A 614 -17.30 -4.14 9.58
N PHE A 615 -17.26 -5.42 9.29
CA PHE A 615 -17.70 -5.98 8.02
C PHE A 615 -19.19 -6.29 8.12
N ALA A 616 -20.01 -5.31 7.73
CA ALA A 616 -21.46 -5.48 7.61
C ALA A 616 -21.81 -6.50 6.53
N GLU A 617 -20.98 -6.61 5.49
CA GLU A 617 -21.08 -7.66 4.48
C GLU A 617 -19.73 -8.33 4.26
N LEU A 618 -19.76 -9.64 4.00
CA LEU A 618 -18.57 -10.45 3.74
C LEU A 618 -18.36 -10.62 2.22
N ASP A 619 -17.12 -10.51 1.76
CA ASP A 619 -16.70 -10.97 0.43
C ASP A 619 -16.33 -12.46 0.42
N TRP A 620 -16.24 -13.07 -0.75
CA TRP A 620 -15.73 -14.44 -0.88
C TRP A 620 -14.20 -14.50 -0.83
N SER A 621 -13.49 -13.38 -0.99
CA SER A 621 -12.02 -13.29 -1.00
C SER A 621 -11.48 -12.79 0.34
N PRO A 622 -10.67 -13.59 1.07
CA PRO A 622 -10.01 -13.13 2.30
C PRO A 622 -9.15 -11.89 2.10
N ALA A 623 -8.40 -11.81 0.99
CA ALA A 623 -7.49 -10.69 0.72
C ALA A 623 -8.18 -9.32 0.66
N ILE A 624 -9.47 -9.27 0.29
CA ILE A 624 -10.23 -8.01 0.28
C ILE A 624 -10.43 -7.49 1.71
N HIS A 625 -10.74 -8.38 2.65
CA HIS A 625 -10.86 -8.02 4.06
C HIS A 625 -9.51 -7.64 4.66
N LEU A 626 -8.45 -8.41 4.35
CA LEU A 626 -7.09 -8.09 4.79
C LEU A 626 -6.64 -6.71 4.30
N GLN A 627 -6.88 -6.39 3.02
CA GLN A 627 -6.55 -5.07 2.47
C GLN A 627 -7.37 -3.94 3.09
N ALA A 628 -8.61 -4.21 3.49
CA ALA A 628 -9.48 -3.25 4.18
C ALA A 628 -9.02 -3.02 5.62
N GLU A 629 -8.76 -4.09 6.39
CA GLU A 629 -8.15 -4.05 7.73
C GLU A 629 -6.85 -3.24 7.70
N ASP A 630 -6.01 -3.52 6.71
CA ASP A 630 -4.72 -2.87 6.52
C ASP A 630 -4.83 -1.39 6.13
N ARG A 631 -6.02 -0.82 5.90
CA ARG A 631 -6.20 0.64 5.78
C ARG A 631 -6.25 1.34 7.14
N LEU A 632 -6.62 0.61 8.18
CA LEU A 632 -6.67 1.07 9.56
C LEU A 632 -5.40 0.65 10.33
N HIS A 633 -4.92 -0.57 10.06
CA HIS A 633 -3.74 -1.17 10.69
C HIS A 633 -2.47 -0.81 9.93
N ARG A 634 -2.05 0.45 10.07
CA ARG A 634 -0.83 1.03 9.47
C ARG A 634 -0.04 1.83 10.48
N ILE A 635 1.19 2.18 10.12
CA ILE A 635 1.98 3.19 10.83
C ILE A 635 1.12 4.43 11.08
N GLY A 636 1.07 4.88 12.33
CA GLY A 636 0.19 5.96 12.81
C GLY A 636 -1.01 5.47 13.62
N GLN A 637 -1.33 4.17 13.57
CA GLN A 637 -2.32 3.54 14.43
C GLN A 637 -1.80 3.41 15.87
N LYS A 638 -2.50 4.01 16.83
CA LYS A 638 -2.12 4.05 18.26
C LYS A 638 -2.81 2.98 19.10
N SER A 639 -3.88 2.37 18.59
CA SER A 639 -4.71 1.40 19.32
C SER A 639 -4.70 0.04 18.65
N THR A 640 -4.98 -1.00 19.44
CA THR A 640 -5.37 -2.30 18.91
C THR A 640 -6.57 -2.12 17.98
N VAL A 641 -6.47 -2.65 16.75
CA VAL A 641 -7.57 -2.62 15.78
C VAL A 641 -8.43 -3.85 15.98
N PHE A 642 -9.72 -3.64 16.24
CA PHE A 642 -10.71 -4.70 16.39
C PHE A 642 -11.50 -4.86 15.10
N ALA A 643 -11.43 -6.05 14.50
CA ALA A 643 -12.10 -6.38 13.25
C ALA A 643 -13.28 -7.32 13.49
N TYR A 644 -14.50 -6.83 13.35
CA TYR A 644 -15.74 -7.59 13.53
C TYR A 644 -16.29 -8.04 12.18
N TYR A 645 -16.45 -9.36 12.04
CA TYR A 645 -17.05 -10.02 10.90
C TYR A 645 -18.48 -10.41 11.27
N LEU A 646 -19.45 -9.59 10.88
CA LEU A 646 -20.85 -9.80 11.27
C LEU A 646 -21.51 -10.83 10.35
N MET A 647 -22.06 -11.90 10.91
CA MET A 647 -22.73 -12.99 10.20
C MET A 647 -24.19 -13.06 10.62
N GLY A 648 -25.13 -13.00 9.67
CA GLY A 648 -26.54 -13.23 9.98
C GLY A 648 -26.78 -14.71 10.31
N ASN A 649 -27.23 -15.00 11.52
CA ASN A 649 -27.64 -16.34 11.96
C ASN A 649 -28.69 -16.91 10.99
N GLY A 650 -28.51 -18.15 10.53
CA GLY A 650 -29.45 -18.80 9.60
C GLY A 650 -29.47 -18.23 8.18
N THR A 651 -28.47 -17.43 7.78
CA THR A 651 -28.32 -16.89 6.42
C THR A 651 -27.11 -17.50 5.68
N LEU A 652 -26.92 -17.14 4.41
CA LEU A 652 -25.75 -17.53 3.60
C LEU A 652 -24.40 -17.17 4.26
N ASP A 653 -24.36 -16.17 5.15
CA ASP A 653 -23.11 -15.67 5.75
C ASP A 653 -22.31 -16.76 6.48
N GLU A 654 -22.97 -17.69 7.16
CA GLU A 654 -22.28 -18.80 7.86
C GLU A 654 -21.46 -19.65 6.88
N HIS A 655 -22.04 -19.93 5.70
CA HIS A 655 -21.35 -20.63 4.64
C HIS A 655 -20.17 -19.80 4.10
N VAL A 656 -20.37 -18.51 3.87
CA VAL A 656 -19.30 -17.60 3.41
C VAL A 656 -18.15 -17.58 4.42
N ALA A 657 -18.45 -17.44 5.71
CA ALA A 657 -17.46 -17.34 6.77
C ALA A 657 -16.65 -18.62 6.97
N ARG A 658 -17.26 -19.81 6.78
CA ARG A 658 -16.53 -21.09 6.74
C ARG A 658 -15.60 -21.15 5.54
N VAL A 659 -16.11 -20.80 4.35
CA VAL A 659 -15.30 -20.76 3.11
C VAL A 659 -14.12 -19.78 3.23
N LEU A 660 -14.32 -18.64 3.90
CA LEU A 660 -13.25 -17.67 4.14
C LEU A 660 -12.15 -18.25 5.04
N VAL A 661 -12.51 -18.93 6.14
CA VAL A 661 -11.53 -19.58 7.03
C VAL A 661 -10.73 -20.64 6.28
N ASP A 662 -11.39 -21.52 5.52
CA ASP A 662 -10.72 -22.57 4.76
C ASP A 662 -9.70 -21.98 3.77
N LYS A 663 -10.09 -20.90 3.09
CA LYS A 663 -9.22 -20.19 2.14
C LYS A 663 -8.06 -19.49 2.85
N SER A 664 -8.30 -18.80 3.96
CA SER A 664 -7.24 -18.14 4.74
C SER A 664 -6.23 -19.17 5.23
N TYR A 665 -6.70 -20.30 5.76
CA TYR A 665 -5.82 -21.40 6.18
C TYR A 665 -4.96 -21.94 5.04
N GLU A 666 -5.54 -22.13 3.84
CA GLU A 666 -4.77 -22.51 2.65
C GLU A 666 -3.70 -21.46 2.30
N ILE A 667 -4.06 -20.17 2.32
CA ILE A 667 -3.17 -19.06 1.98
C ILE A 667 -2.03 -18.94 2.98
N ASP A 668 -2.34 -18.87 4.28
CA ASP A 668 -1.36 -18.69 5.34
C ASP A 668 -0.40 -19.89 5.38
N ALA A 669 -0.90 -21.11 5.20
CA ALA A 669 -0.07 -22.30 5.11
C ALA A 669 0.81 -22.39 3.85
N ILE A 670 0.60 -21.53 2.84
CA ILE A 670 1.49 -21.39 1.67
C ILE A 670 2.42 -20.18 1.84
N MET A 671 1.96 -19.12 2.50
CA MET A 671 2.70 -17.86 2.62
C MET A 671 3.61 -17.81 3.85
N ASP A 672 3.17 -18.34 4.99
CA ASP A 672 3.74 -18.05 6.31
C ASP A 672 3.97 -19.30 7.17
N ASN A 673 5.12 -19.39 7.85
CA ASN A 673 5.48 -20.56 8.66
C ASN A 673 4.58 -20.79 9.89
N LYS A 674 3.85 -19.77 10.35
CA LYS A 674 2.86 -19.85 11.43
C LYS A 674 1.50 -19.40 10.92
N VAL A 675 0.47 -20.19 11.19
CA VAL A 675 -0.93 -19.85 10.91
C VAL A 675 -1.44 -18.98 12.07
N GLU A 676 -1.96 -17.79 11.78
CA GLU A 676 -2.70 -17.01 12.78
C GLU A 676 -4.07 -17.65 12.98
N SER A 677 -4.40 -18.06 14.21
CA SER A 677 -5.73 -18.61 14.51
C SER A 677 -6.76 -17.48 14.58
N PHE A 678 -7.96 -17.76 14.09
CA PHE A 678 -9.10 -16.83 14.09
C PHE A 678 -9.75 -16.62 15.47
N GLU A 679 -9.15 -17.09 16.57
CA GLU A 679 -9.77 -17.06 17.89
C GLU A 679 -8.79 -16.62 18.98
N ASN A 680 -9.09 -15.45 19.56
CA ASN A 680 -8.77 -15.12 20.95
C ASN A 680 -10.11 -14.78 21.64
N LYS A 681 -10.98 -15.79 21.81
CA LYS A 681 -12.35 -15.65 22.35
C LYS A 681 -12.38 -15.01 23.73
N GLU A 682 -11.46 -15.40 24.61
CA GLU A 682 -11.48 -15.01 26.03
C GLU A 682 -11.32 -13.50 26.26
N LYS A 683 -10.46 -12.81 25.48
CA LYS A 683 -10.32 -11.35 25.59
C LYS A 683 -11.51 -10.60 24.99
N ALA A 684 -12.19 -11.17 23.99
CA ALA A 684 -13.37 -10.57 23.35
C ALA A 684 -14.58 -10.58 24.28
N GLU A 685 -14.83 -11.73 24.92
CA GLU A 685 -15.90 -11.89 25.90
C GLU A 685 -15.70 -10.94 27.08
N LEU A 686 -14.46 -10.75 27.53
CA LEU A 686 -14.14 -9.82 28.62
C LEU A 686 -14.41 -8.35 28.24
N ILE A 687 -14.14 -7.95 26.99
CA ILE A 687 -14.39 -6.59 26.50
C ILE A 687 -15.87 -6.36 26.21
N LEU A 688 -16.58 -7.34 25.62
CA LEU A 688 -18.04 -7.27 25.43
C LEU A 688 -18.78 -7.23 26.77
N ALA A 689 -18.30 -7.98 27.77
CA ALA A 689 -18.79 -7.88 29.15
C ALA A 689 -18.54 -6.48 29.72
N GLN A 690 -17.35 -5.89 29.53
CA GLN A 690 -17.05 -4.52 29.94
C GLN A 690 -17.93 -3.48 29.24
N ILE A 691 -18.26 -3.67 27.96
CA ILE A 691 -19.18 -2.79 27.22
C ILE A 691 -20.59 -2.90 27.80
N HIS A 692 -21.10 -4.11 28.02
CA HIS A 692 -22.41 -4.33 28.65
C HIS A 692 -22.49 -3.81 30.09
N ASP A 693 -21.43 -3.97 30.87
CA ASP A 693 -21.37 -3.45 32.25
C ASP A 693 -21.33 -1.92 32.27
N LYS A 694 -20.61 -1.30 31.33
CA LYS A 694 -20.57 0.17 31.20
C LYS A 694 -21.93 0.73 30.76
N ILE A 695 -22.63 0.06 29.84
CA ILE A 695 -24.00 0.41 29.44
C ILE A 695 -24.97 0.31 30.63
N ARG A 696 -24.87 -0.74 31.45
CA ARG A 696 -25.66 -0.89 32.69
C ARG A 696 -25.37 0.20 33.72
N SER A 697 -24.13 0.65 33.83
CA SER A 697 -23.74 1.72 34.76
C SER A 697 -24.19 3.13 34.34
N ILE A 698 -24.55 3.33 33.07
CA ILE A 698 -25.02 4.61 32.53
C ILE A 698 -26.56 4.68 32.55
N THR A 699 -27.23 3.52 32.59
CA THR A 699 -28.70 3.40 32.54
C THR A 699 -29.37 3.12 33.89
N GLY A 700 -28.60 2.90 34.95
CA GLY A 700 -29.05 2.86 36.35
C GLY A 700 -28.54 4.06 37.13
#